data_AF-A0A413G5B9-F1
#
_entry.id   AF-A0A413G5B9-F1
#
_cell.length_a   1.000
_cell.length_b   1.000
_cell.length_c   1.000
_cell.angle_alpha   90.00
_cell.angle_beta   90.00
_cell.angle_gamma   90.00
#
_symmetry.space_group_name_H-M   'P 1'
#
loop_
_entity.id
_entity.type
_entity.pdbx_description
1 polymer ?
#
loop_
_entity_poly.entity_id
_entity_poly.type
_entity_poly.pdbx_seq_one_letter_code
_entity_poly.pdbx_strand_id
1 'polypeptide(L)'
;MGKMMKILIASLLSVTLIFSPFTAAFAIEANLSEPSEVPITADAGNPAPEKSETPREESLETTSEEIQASGEEAAPSRPSEENEPMEPEESIDPDEGDADVLEESSPPAEINDDPVPAPVASSIPKTFSLTCSVPDSEIISVSISPERVAPTRENSPAIVTAKVLMNSPNQEFFKDSDAAVILEFWKIEGSPEQTITIRCDLDESQTNESIYTFVGTEEIPHYDYPGVYELQLLDCWANDKRYGTDAIREAHPTWQQVLDLPRDWQVGFAVETSGGDSTPPVPQDVEIVPPQITLSGEDVKVKLRLKITDDLSGVGYIDGVLSNPEHPGQQVDIDFPNDLSACLTADGFYETDVTISKYASVGNWKLEYLDLEDCNGNYRSYFNEAYSDDYDENSSTKKLDSSLCGNVLTITGSSLGDDYPPVLEKVEITPTSVNVREDTTLRIALTITDEGGSGFDPESPENYILIKTIYTGEHLRSRAKYVGDPDKPPADNVYIYENPVDSYRTKENCTYYITRIPLSDKAGNKVVYGSSVISANNVDRPLPNEATLVVGDGGSNPYLPDEGSTNPLIWYKRAAVKFPGTVPDAFSQLEMTTRPNGTLHYKYRDKILAGANLWFYTFKNSPSLPGGSVTLTLGGPGVSSSGCYVYSISGSDTLADITSKFSYRTDTQNTGIAGWSANVSSLGAYLISDTKLLSSSSSGGGGGGGGGGGGKGGGGGGKGGGGGAGGTANVSLVKTATATKSTTNAVSNAIAAAKKAGLNMASANATIKVGTEVSPQTAKAVAKAAATAAANKGVTVTSTLSLEKWKIDRTTQKNVLQYRATFDPTKWTALANLKFSLKTDDSVIRATLAKIYSNQMAIIKFDQAGTFGMPVTFAVKPDLSKLNRQTLQFYAYDKTKKTITLIQAPNYWLDKSGYLHFTTTSAGHIIITDKALIKK
;
A
#
# COMPACT_ATOMS: atom_id res chain seq x y z
N MET A 1 -14.10 40.93 -63.15
CA MET A 1 -15.48 40.48 -62.84
C MET A 1 -15.67 40.56 -61.33
N GLY A 2 -16.88 40.62 -60.75
CA GLY A 2 -18.20 40.64 -61.37
C GLY A 2 -19.28 40.28 -60.35
N LYS A 3 -19.85 41.30 -59.70
CA LYS A 3 -21.19 41.38 -59.10
C LYS A 3 -21.89 40.10 -58.57
N MET A 4 -22.18 40.14 -57.26
CA MET A 4 -23.54 40.04 -56.67
C MET A 4 -24.25 38.66 -56.72
N MET A 5 -25.23 38.33 -55.87
CA MET A 5 -25.96 39.08 -54.82
C MET A 5 -26.50 38.05 -53.80
N LYS A 6 -26.17 38.08 -52.50
CA LYS A 6 -26.88 38.75 -51.37
C LYS A 6 -26.35 38.08 -50.08
N ILE A 7 -26.14 38.69 -48.91
CA ILE A 7 -26.15 40.08 -48.40
C ILE A 7 -24.94 40.12 -47.43
N LEU A 8 -23.84 40.82 -47.78
CA LEU A 8 -23.42 42.12 -47.23
C LEU A 8 -23.27 42.15 -45.68
N ILE A 9 -22.05 42.19 -45.14
CA ILE A 9 -21.17 43.38 -44.87
C ILE A 9 -21.54 44.08 -43.54
N ALA A 10 -20.63 44.48 -42.63
CA ALA A 10 -19.17 44.69 -42.72
C ALA A 10 -18.38 44.11 -41.51
N SER A 11 -17.05 44.31 -41.50
CA SER A 11 -16.09 43.82 -40.49
C SER A 11 -15.46 44.94 -39.64
N LEU A 12 -14.54 44.55 -38.73
CA LEU A 12 -13.49 45.35 -38.07
C LEU A 12 -13.86 46.24 -36.85
N LEU A 13 -13.63 45.65 -35.67
CA LEU A 13 -12.65 46.10 -34.67
C LEU A 13 -12.52 47.61 -34.37
N SER A 14 -13.08 48.06 -33.25
CA SER A 14 -12.57 49.22 -32.50
C SER A 14 -12.86 49.14 -31.00
N VAL A 15 -11.99 49.74 -30.19
CA VAL A 15 -12.01 49.76 -28.71
C VAL A 15 -12.75 51.01 -28.21
N THR A 16 -13.50 50.91 -27.09
CA THR A 16 -13.44 51.81 -25.90
C THR A 16 -14.51 51.42 -24.86
N LEU A 17 -14.26 51.75 -23.58
CA LEU A 17 -15.10 51.48 -22.41
C LEU A 17 -16.34 52.40 -22.35
N ILE A 18 -17.36 52.06 -21.54
CA ILE A 18 -17.77 52.82 -20.32
C ILE A 18 -19.00 52.19 -19.62
N PHE A 19 -18.83 51.95 -18.31
CA PHE A 19 -19.80 51.91 -17.17
C PHE A 19 -21.21 51.27 -17.25
N SER A 20 -21.49 50.51 -16.18
CA SER A 20 -22.80 50.13 -15.60
C SER A 20 -23.50 51.34 -14.91
N PRO A 21 -24.64 51.17 -14.18
CA PRO A 21 -25.58 50.05 -14.07
C PRO A 21 -27.05 50.49 -14.31
N PHE A 22 -28.03 49.60 -14.06
CA PHE A 22 -29.40 50.02 -13.65
C PHE A 22 -30.01 49.04 -12.63
N THR A 23 -31.05 49.48 -11.92
CA THR A 23 -31.45 48.97 -10.60
C THR A 23 -32.98 48.91 -10.44
N ALA A 24 -33.48 47.90 -9.70
CA ALA A 24 -34.83 47.81 -9.09
C ALA A 24 -36.07 47.72 -10.04
N ALA A 25 -37.30 47.36 -9.59
CA ALA A 25 -37.77 46.40 -8.55
C ALA A 25 -39.33 46.30 -8.56
N PHE A 26 -39.88 45.36 -7.75
CA PHE A 26 -41.22 45.36 -7.10
C PHE A 26 -42.52 44.91 -7.83
N ALA A 27 -43.52 44.55 -6.98
CA ALA A 27 -44.90 44.06 -7.20
C ALA A 27 -45.04 42.65 -7.82
N ILE A 28 -45.78 41.64 -7.30
CA ILE A 28 -46.83 41.47 -6.25
C ILE A 28 -48.28 41.82 -6.63
N GLU A 29 -49.09 40.77 -6.90
CA GLU A 29 -50.49 40.45 -6.51
C GLU A 29 -50.83 39.08 -7.20
N ALA A 30 -51.47 38.03 -6.65
CA ALA A 30 -52.69 37.85 -5.81
C ALA A 30 -54.00 38.00 -6.63
N ASN A 31 -55.04 37.14 -6.57
CA ASN A 31 -55.35 35.90 -5.81
C ASN A 31 -56.49 35.08 -6.54
N LEU A 32 -57.07 34.04 -5.89
CA LEU A 32 -58.30 33.23 -6.18
C LEU A 32 -58.05 31.83 -6.82
N SER A 33 -58.72 30.73 -6.41
CA SER A 33 -59.58 30.46 -5.22
C SER A 33 -59.84 28.94 -5.01
N GLU A 34 -60.08 28.55 -3.75
CA GLU A 34 -60.35 27.19 -3.18
C GLU A 34 -61.88 26.82 -3.20
N PRO A 35 -62.46 25.71 -2.60
CA PRO A 35 -62.11 25.05 -1.31
C PRO A 35 -62.42 23.51 -1.11
N SER A 36 -62.34 23.06 0.16
CA SER A 36 -62.89 21.83 0.82
C SER A 36 -62.08 20.52 0.73
N GLU A 37 -61.37 20.02 1.76
CA GLU A 37 -61.76 19.48 3.11
C GLU A 37 -62.23 18.00 3.10
N VAL A 38 -61.44 16.99 3.55
CA VAL A 38 -61.11 16.53 4.94
C VAL A 38 -62.24 15.68 5.56
N PRO A 39 -62.02 14.39 6.00
CA PRO A 39 -61.29 14.07 7.27
C PRO A 39 -60.50 12.73 7.43
N ILE A 40 -59.59 12.78 8.43
CA ILE A 40 -59.02 11.81 9.42
C ILE A 40 -59.83 10.53 9.81
N THR A 41 -59.37 9.46 10.52
CA THR A 41 -58.17 9.11 11.37
C THR A 41 -58.09 7.57 11.69
N ALA A 42 -56.95 7.06 12.22
CA ALA A 42 -56.72 6.05 13.32
C ALA A 42 -57.62 4.77 13.50
N ASP A 43 -57.23 3.65 14.15
CA ASP A 43 -55.97 3.02 14.65
C ASP A 43 -56.29 1.56 15.14
N ALA A 44 -55.27 0.71 15.33
CA ALA A 44 -55.20 -0.56 16.10
C ALA A 44 -56.09 -1.79 15.75
N GLY A 45 -55.48 -2.99 15.76
CA GLY A 45 -56.21 -4.28 15.89
C GLY A 45 -55.50 -5.54 15.33
N ASN A 46 -54.94 -6.38 16.21
CA ASN A 46 -54.54 -7.78 15.92
C ASN A 46 -55.58 -8.71 16.58
N PRO A 47 -56.11 -9.76 15.92
CA PRO A 47 -55.58 -11.12 16.20
C PRO A 47 -55.70 -12.14 15.03
N ALA A 48 -55.05 -13.30 15.21
CA ALA A 48 -55.37 -14.59 14.55
C ALA A 48 -56.60 -15.27 15.25
N PRO A 49 -57.14 -16.47 14.88
CA PRO A 49 -56.58 -17.53 14.00
C PRO A 49 -57.59 -18.38 13.14
N GLU A 50 -57.08 -19.50 12.60
CA GLU A 50 -57.71 -20.81 12.30
C GLU A 50 -58.47 -21.16 10.97
N LYS A 51 -57.97 -22.27 10.37
CA LYS A 51 -58.63 -23.46 9.77
C LYS A 51 -59.38 -23.43 8.42
N SER A 52 -58.91 -24.32 7.51
CA SER A 52 -59.65 -25.30 6.67
C SER A 52 -58.80 -25.73 5.46
N GLU A 53 -58.74 -26.97 4.96
CA GLU A 53 -58.76 -28.33 5.53
C GLU A 53 -58.23 -29.33 4.45
N THR A 54 -57.87 -30.56 4.82
CA THR A 54 -57.36 -31.67 3.97
C THR A 54 -58.44 -32.26 3.02
N PRO A 55 -58.14 -33.05 1.94
CA PRO A 55 -57.25 -34.26 1.92
C PRO A 55 -56.48 -34.49 0.56
N ARG A 56 -55.82 -35.63 0.23
CA ARG A 56 -55.84 -37.02 0.75
C ARG A 56 -54.58 -37.87 0.41
N GLU A 57 -54.44 -38.97 1.17
CA GLU A 57 -53.65 -40.23 1.13
C GLU A 57 -53.20 -40.76 -0.28
N GLU A 58 -52.24 -41.70 -0.49
CA GLU A 58 -51.56 -42.72 0.37
C GLU A 58 -50.27 -43.37 -0.29
N SER A 59 -49.55 -44.23 0.45
CA SER A 59 -48.69 -45.43 0.07
C SER A 59 -47.79 -45.45 -1.19
N LEU A 60 -46.48 -45.81 -1.18
CA LEU A 60 -45.72 -47.00 -0.72
C LEU A 60 -45.55 -48.17 -1.73
N GLU A 61 -44.30 -48.65 -1.88
CA GLU A 61 -43.85 -50.00 -2.36
C GLU A 61 -44.09 -50.41 -3.84
N THR A 62 -43.37 -51.34 -4.51
CA THR A 62 -42.05 -52.06 -4.30
C THR A 62 -41.58 -52.69 -5.65
N THR A 63 -40.41 -53.36 -5.65
CA THR A 63 -39.92 -54.41 -6.61
C THR A 63 -39.39 -53.98 -7.99
N SER A 64 -38.63 -54.80 -8.75
CA SER A 64 -37.53 -55.77 -8.50
C SER A 64 -37.05 -56.35 -9.85
N GLU A 65 -35.80 -56.85 -9.92
CA GLU A 65 -35.27 -57.87 -10.88
C GLU A 65 -35.38 -57.56 -12.40
N GLU A 66 -34.29 -57.46 -13.17
CA GLU A 66 -33.28 -58.49 -13.53
C GLU A 66 -33.79 -59.57 -14.50
N ILE A 67 -33.05 -59.75 -15.61
CA ILE A 67 -32.87 -61.04 -16.32
C ILE A 67 -31.58 -60.94 -17.18
N GLN A 68 -30.83 -62.04 -17.26
CA GLN A 68 -29.52 -62.14 -17.92
C GLN A 68 -29.56 -62.90 -19.27
N ALA A 69 -28.35 -63.18 -19.79
CA ALA A 69 -27.95 -64.19 -20.78
C ALA A 69 -27.91 -63.73 -22.26
N SER A 70 -27.00 -64.24 -23.10
CA SER A 70 -25.99 -65.31 -22.93
C SER A 70 -24.67 -64.98 -23.67
N GLY A 71 -23.63 -65.82 -23.51
CA GLY A 71 -22.38 -65.74 -24.28
C GLY A 71 -21.80 -67.12 -24.59
N GLU A 72 -20.92 -67.18 -25.60
CA GLU A 72 -20.10 -68.31 -26.15
C GLU A 72 -19.43 -67.76 -27.45
N GLU A 73 -18.30 -68.23 -28.00
CA GLU A 73 -17.06 -68.82 -27.44
C GLU A 73 -15.94 -68.73 -28.54
N ALA A 74 -14.69 -69.05 -28.17
CA ALA A 74 -13.58 -69.51 -29.02
C ALA A 74 -12.88 -68.56 -30.05
N ALA A 75 -11.53 -68.63 -30.06
CA ALA A 75 -10.63 -68.19 -31.14
C ALA A 75 -10.13 -69.41 -31.97
N PRO A 76 -9.28 -69.29 -33.03
CA PRO A 76 -7.82 -69.22 -32.78
C PRO A 76 -6.90 -68.60 -33.89
N SER A 77 -5.58 -68.63 -33.60
CA SER A 77 -4.42 -68.82 -34.51
C SER A 77 -3.71 -67.66 -35.28
N ARG A 78 -2.37 -67.61 -35.07
CA ARG A 78 -1.23 -67.06 -35.86
C ARG A 78 -1.05 -67.84 -37.20
N PRO A 79 -0.16 -67.49 -38.19
CA PRO A 79 1.25 -67.03 -38.09
C PRO A 79 1.63 -65.82 -39.03
N SER A 80 2.64 -64.97 -38.77
CA SER A 80 4.14 -65.02 -38.83
C SER A 80 4.79 -64.74 -40.21
N GLU A 81 6.11 -64.42 -40.18
CA GLU A 81 7.02 -63.99 -41.27
C GLU A 81 6.87 -62.53 -41.77
N GLU A 82 7.88 -61.72 -42.12
CA GLU A 82 9.36 -61.62 -41.93
C GLU A 82 9.96 -61.00 -43.21
N ASN A 83 10.81 -59.96 -43.10
CA ASN A 83 12.02 -59.70 -43.91
C ASN A 83 12.62 -58.30 -43.60
N GLU A 84 13.95 -58.23 -43.58
CA GLU A 84 14.77 -57.01 -43.44
C GLU A 84 15.35 -56.58 -44.82
N PRO A 85 16.54 -55.92 -44.93
CA PRO A 85 16.73 -54.47 -44.77
C PRO A 85 17.34 -53.81 -46.03
N MET A 86 17.56 -52.48 -45.98
CA MET A 86 18.70 -51.88 -46.71
C MET A 86 19.17 -50.54 -46.12
N GLU A 87 20.46 -50.50 -45.78
CA GLU A 87 21.31 -49.31 -45.56
C GLU A 87 21.89 -48.84 -46.94
N PRO A 88 22.88 -47.91 -47.13
CA PRO A 88 24.08 -47.68 -46.28
C PRO A 88 24.71 -46.25 -46.25
N GLU A 89 25.92 -46.17 -45.65
CA GLU A 89 27.02 -45.19 -45.88
C GLU A 89 26.88 -43.75 -45.28
N GLU A 90 27.95 -43.08 -44.78
CA GLU A 90 29.39 -43.41 -44.73
C GLU A 90 30.19 -42.73 -43.58
N SER A 91 31.22 -43.40 -43.06
CA SER A 91 32.49 -42.89 -42.47
C SER A 91 32.54 -41.97 -41.23
N ILE A 92 33.38 -42.33 -40.25
CA ILE A 92 34.77 -41.81 -40.04
C ILE A 92 35.49 -42.69 -38.99
N ASP A 93 36.79 -42.93 -39.18
CA ASP A 93 37.65 -43.81 -38.36
C ASP A 93 38.66 -43.00 -37.49
N PRO A 94 39.43 -43.63 -36.57
CA PRO A 94 40.05 -42.97 -35.41
C PRO A 94 41.53 -42.58 -35.58
N ASP A 95 42.18 -42.18 -34.47
CA ASP A 95 43.64 -42.14 -34.32
C ASP A 95 44.07 -42.68 -32.93
N GLU A 96 45.27 -43.23 -32.85
CA GLU A 96 45.89 -43.86 -31.66
C GLU A 96 46.89 -42.87 -31.00
N GLY A 97 47.50 -43.06 -29.83
CA GLY A 97 47.54 -44.17 -28.86
C GLY A 97 48.56 -43.89 -27.75
N ASP A 98 49.04 -44.96 -27.09
CA ASP A 98 50.16 -45.04 -26.13
C ASP A 98 50.08 -44.28 -24.76
N ALA A 99 50.81 -44.69 -23.71
CA ALA A 99 50.97 -46.00 -23.05
C ALA A 99 51.98 -45.90 -21.87
N ASP A 100 51.58 -46.35 -20.67
CA ASP A 100 52.41 -46.89 -19.55
C ASP A 100 51.46 -47.05 -18.34
N VAL A 101 51.09 -48.22 -17.79
CA VAL A 101 51.83 -49.44 -17.39
C VAL A 101 52.64 -49.26 -16.09
N LEU A 102 52.16 -49.86 -14.99
CA LEU A 102 52.90 -50.83 -14.17
C LEU A 102 51.96 -51.52 -13.14
N GLU A 103 52.36 -52.72 -12.67
CA GLU A 103 51.49 -53.69 -11.98
C GLU A 103 51.87 -54.00 -10.51
N GLU A 104 50.93 -54.67 -9.83
CA GLU A 104 51.05 -55.60 -8.67
C GLU A 104 51.76 -55.20 -7.34
N SER A 105 51.08 -55.46 -6.23
CA SER A 105 51.48 -56.52 -5.25
C SER A 105 50.44 -56.72 -4.12
N SER A 106 50.52 -57.86 -3.41
CA SER A 106 49.42 -58.47 -2.62
C SER A 106 49.68 -58.53 -1.09
N PRO A 107 48.67 -58.83 -0.23
CA PRO A 107 48.78 -58.84 1.25
C PRO A 107 49.21 -60.23 1.81
N PRO A 108 49.30 -60.45 3.16
CA PRO A 108 48.17 -60.68 4.09
C PRO A 108 48.29 -59.75 5.34
N ALA A 109 47.86 -59.96 6.61
CA ALA A 109 47.31 -61.05 7.44
C ALA A 109 46.73 -60.40 8.76
N GLU A 110 46.10 -61.04 9.76
CA GLU A 110 45.16 -62.18 9.93
C GLU A 110 44.89 -62.33 11.47
N ILE A 111 43.83 -63.06 11.87
CA ILE A 111 43.52 -63.69 13.19
C ILE A 111 42.34 -63.06 13.98
N ASN A 112 41.52 -63.94 14.56
CA ASN A 112 40.18 -63.72 15.13
C ASN A 112 40.18 -63.66 16.68
N ASP A 113 39.05 -63.25 17.29
CA ASP A 113 38.14 -64.14 18.07
C ASP A 113 37.18 -63.38 19.03
N ASP A 114 35.91 -63.81 19.05
CA ASP A 114 34.87 -63.51 20.07
C ASP A 114 35.04 -64.44 21.32
N PRO A 115 34.31 -64.33 22.48
CA PRO A 115 33.08 -63.54 22.78
C PRO A 115 32.97 -62.85 24.21
N VAL A 116 31.95 -62.00 24.39
CA VAL A 116 30.89 -61.89 25.47
C VAL A 116 31.16 -62.46 26.91
N PRO A 117 30.71 -61.89 28.09
CA PRO A 117 29.74 -60.80 28.41
C PRO A 117 30.16 -59.72 29.48
N ALA A 118 29.23 -58.84 29.89
CA ALA A 118 29.30 -57.88 31.03
C ALA A 118 29.20 -58.52 32.44
N PRO A 119 29.32 -57.79 33.60
CA PRO A 119 28.11 -57.35 34.34
C PRO A 119 28.20 -56.22 35.45
N VAL A 120 27.02 -55.84 36.00
CA VAL A 120 26.65 -55.16 37.29
C VAL A 120 26.99 -53.68 37.56
N ALA A 121 26.04 -52.98 38.23
CA ALA A 121 26.09 -51.57 38.65
C ALA A 121 26.25 -51.39 40.19
N SER A 122 26.36 -50.13 40.66
CA SER A 122 26.32 -49.74 42.09
C SER A 122 25.60 -48.40 42.30
N SER A 123 24.98 -48.19 43.46
CA SER A 123 24.09 -47.06 43.80
C SER A 123 24.04 -46.87 45.33
N ILE A 124 23.41 -45.86 45.96
CA ILE A 124 22.39 -44.87 45.57
C ILE A 124 22.72 -43.51 46.24
N PRO A 125 22.19 -42.35 45.79
CA PRO A 125 20.93 -41.85 46.40
C PRO A 125 20.08 -40.91 45.50
N LYS A 126 18.97 -40.39 46.07
CA LYS A 126 18.31 -39.11 45.72
C LYS A 126 18.69 -38.07 46.82
N THR A 127 18.50 -36.76 46.73
CA THR A 127 17.39 -35.99 46.14
C THR A 127 17.78 -34.52 45.98
N PHE A 128 17.31 -33.84 44.94
CA PHE A 128 16.97 -32.41 44.98
C PHE A 128 15.77 -32.19 44.06
N SER A 129 14.77 -31.44 44.52
CA SER A 129 13.59 -31.11 43.72
C SER A 129 13.71 -29.69 43.18
N LEU A 130 13.81 -29.56 41.85
CA LEU A 130 13.21 -28.43 41.15
C LEU A 130 12.01 -28.95 40.35
N THR A 131 10.98 -28.12 40.24
CA THR A 131 9.74 -28.43 39.52
C THR A 131 9.84 -28.03 38.05
N CYS A 132 9.24 -28.84 37.18
CA CYS A 132 9.11 -28.65 35.74
C CYS A 132 10.41 -28.78 34.92
N SER A 133 10.63 -29.99 34.41
CA SER A 133 11.26 -30.24 33.12
C SER A 133 10.32 -31.16 32.34
N VAL A 134 9.85 -30.72 31.17
CA VAL A 134 9.28 -31.64 30.18
C VAL A 134 10.45 -32.48 29.66
N PRO A 135 10.34 -33.81 29.52
CA PRO A 135 11.35 -34.58 28.81
C PRO A 135 11.33 -34.18 27.33
N ASP A 136 12.46 -33.71 26.81
CA ASP A 136 12.59 -33.32 25.40
C ASP A 136 12.15 -34.47 24.48
N SER A 137 11.25 -34.18 23.54
CA SER A 137 10.97 -35.08 22.41
C SER A 137 12.03 -34.84 21.35
N GLU A 138 12.66 -35.92 20.87
CA GLU A 138 13.88 -35.88 20.07
C GLU A 138 13.74 -36.78 18.82
N ILE A 139 14.14 -36.25 17.68
CA ILE A 139 14.13 -36.96 16.40
C ILE A 139 15.26 -37.99 16.40
N ILE A 140 14.93 -39.22 16.02
CA ILE A 140 15.86 -40.35 15.96
C ILE A 140 16.55 -40.38 14.59
N SER A 141 15.74 -40.30 13.53
CA SER A 141 16.22 -40.37 12.15
C SER A 141 15.21 -39.76 11.17
N VAL A 142 15.73 -39.33 10.03
CA VAL A 142 14.99 -38.91 8.83
C VAL A 142 15.42 -39.83 7.69
N SER A 143 14.49 -40.21 6.81
CA SER A 143 14.77 -41.03 5.64
C SER A 143 13.81 -40.70 4.50
N ILE A 144 14.24 -40.95 3.26
CA ILE A 144 13.46 -40.69 2.04
C ILE A 144 13.63 -41.86 1.07
N SER A 145 12.59 -42.18 0.30
CA SER A 145 12.61 -43.28 -0.66
C SER A 145 11.57 -43.09 -1.78
N PRO A 146 11.89 -43.39 -3.05
CA PRO A 146 13.21 -43.80 -3.53
C PRO A 146 14.20 -42.62 -3.57
N GLU A 147 15.51 -42.92 -3.49
CA GLU A 147 16.59 -41.93 -3.63
C GLU A 147 16.70 -41.34 -5.06
N ARG A 148 15.90 -41.84 -6.01
CA ARG A 148 15.88 -41.45 -7.42
C ARG A 148 14.50 -41.68 -8.02
N VAL A 149 13.96 -40.67 -8.71
CA VAL A 149 12.73 -40.75 -9.51
C VAL A 149 12.99 -40.27 -10.94
N ALA A 150 12.39 -40.95 -11.91
CA ALA A 150 12.47 -40.60 -13.32
C ALA A 150 11.06 -40.60 -13.96
N PRO A 151 10.17 -39.67 -13.56
CA PRO A 151 8.81 -39.62 -14.07
C PRO A 151 8.80 -39.25 -15.56
N THR A 152 8.02 -39.99 -16.34
CA THR A 152 7.81 -39.76 -17.79
C THR A 152 6.34 -39.45 -18.06
N ARG A 153 6.01 -38.92 -19.25
CA ARG A 153 4.61 -38.65 -19.65
C ARG A 153 3.65 -39.85 -19.55
N GLU A 154 4.17 -41.07 -19.50
CA GLU A 154 3.37 -42.30 -19.36
C GLU A 154 3.34 -42.85 -17.93
N ASN A 155 4.27 -42.42 -17.07
CA ASN A 155 4.45 -42.90 -15.68
C ASN A 155 4.54 -41.72 -14.68
N SER A 156 3.70 -40.69 -14.87
CA SER A 156 3.63 -39.49 -14.04
C SER A 156 2.34 -39.52 -13.19
N PRO A 157 2.37 -39.10 -11.92
CA PRO A 157 3.55 -38.71 -11.13
C PRO A 157 4.31 -39.92 -10.55
N ALA A 158 5.56 -39.70 -10.17
CA ALA A 158 6.36 -40.65 -9.39
C ALA A 158 6.30 -40.27 -7.90
N ILE A 159 5.95 -41.20 -7.02
CA ILE A 159 5.77 -40.93 -5.59
C ILE A 159 7.11 -41.03 -4.84
N VAL A 160 7.45 -39.98 -4.09
CA VAL A 160 8.53 -39.97 -3.10
C VAL A 160 7.92 -40.03 -1.70
N THR A 161 8.45 -40.88 -0.82
CA THR A 161 7.99 -41.03 0.58
C THR A 161 9.09 -40.61 1.54
N ALA A 162 8.81 -39.63 2.39
CA ALA A 162 9.66 -39.27 3.53
C ALA A 162 9.13 -39.91 4.83
N LYS A 163 10.05 -40.26 5.74
CA LYS A 163 9.74 -40.83 7.06
C LYS A 163 10.63 -40.24 8.14
N VAL A 164 10.03 -39.78 9.22
CA VAL A 164 10.70 -39.23 10.41
C VAL A 164 10.34 -40.07 11.62
N LEU A 165 11.34 -40.59 12.33
CA LEU A 165 11.12 -41.31 13.60
C LEU A 165 11.43 -40.36 14.76
N MET A 166 10.54 -40.25 15.73
CA MET A 166 10.71 -39.41 16.93
C MET A 166 10.47 -40.19 18.21
N ASN A 167 11.36 -40.02 19.19
CA ASN A 167 11.18 -40.50 20.56
C ASN A 167 10.40 -39.43 21.35
N SER A 168 9.24 -39.81 21.90
CA SER A 168 8.46 -38.96 22.80
C SER A 168 7.87 -39.80 23.94
N PRO A 169 8.34 -39.65 25.19
CA PRO A 169 7.90 -40.50 26.30
C PRO A 169 6.55 -40.05 26.92
N ASN A 170 5.72 -39.28 26.19
CA ASN A 170 4.56 -38.59 26.78
C ASN A 170 3.38 -38.46 25.80
N GLN A 171 2.50 -39.47 25.76
CA GLN A 171 1.34 -39.60 24.85
C GLN A 171 0.37 -38.40 24.80
N GLU A 172 0.40 -37.47 25.75
CA GLU A 172 -0.54 -36.34 25.76
C GLU A 172 -0.23 -35.25 24.72
N PHE A 173 0.98 -35.24 24.14
CA PHE A 173 1.41 -34.21 23.18
C PHE A 173 0.74 -34.29 21.79
N PHE A 174 0.15 -35.44 21.45
CA PHE A 174 -0.43 -35.71 20.12
C PHE A 174 -1.97 -35.75 20.13
N LYS A 175 -2.61 -35.20 21.17
CA LYS A 175 -4.08 -35.25 21.35
C LYS A 175 -4.85 -34.15 20.62
N ASP A 176 -4.16 -33.07 20.25
CA ASP A 176 -4.67 -32.05 19.34
C ASP A 176 -4.13 -32.36 17.93
N SER A 177 -4.99 -32.26 16.91
CA SER A 177 -4.87 -32.97 15.62
C SER A 177 -3.75 -32.53 14.67
N ASP A 178 -2.96 -31.52 15.03
CA ASP A 178 -2.17 -30.75 14.07
C ASP A 178 -0.67 -31.14 14.07
N ALA A 179 -0.31 -32.20 14.81
CA ALA A 179 1.06 -32.65 15.01
C ALA A 179 1.66 -33.28 13.72
N ALA A 180 2.54 -32.53 13.07
CA ALA A 180 3.27 -32.96 11.87
C ALA A 180 4.75 -32.52 11.88
N VAL A 181 5.50 -33.04 10.92
CA VAL A 181 6.86 -32.60 10.60
C VAL A 181 6.89 -32.13 9.15
N ILE A 182 7.32 -30.90 8.90
CA ILE A 182 7.51 -30.36 7.55
C ILE A 182 8.98 -30.50 7.15
N LEU A 183 9.23 -30.98 5.93
CA LEU A 183 10.57 -31.17 5.36
C LEU A 183 10.69 -30.35 4.07
N GLU A 184 11.61 -29.39 4.01
CA GLU A 184 11.92 -28.66 2.77
C GLU A 184 13.23 -29.18 2.17
N PHE A 185 13.14 -29.75 0.98
CA PHE A 185 14.28 -30.17 0.17
C PHE A 185 14.57 -29.10 -0.87
N TRP A 186 15.80 -28.56 -0.89
CA TRP A 186 16.20 -27.55 -1.86
C TRP A 186 17.11 -28.17 -2.91
N LYS A 187 17.02 -27.65 -4.14
CA LYS A 187 17.88 -28.09 -5.25
C LYS A 187 19.32 -27.60 -5.07
N ILE A 188 20.27 -28.53 -5.06
CA ILE A 188 21.71 -28.23 -4.87
C ILE A 188 22.37 -27.69 -6.15
N GLU A 189 21.85 -28.05 -7.33
CA GLU A 189 22.41 -27.67 -8.63
C GLU A 189 21.52 -26.66 -9.37
N GLY A 190 21.96 -25.40 -9.44
CA GLY A 190 21.28 -24.32 -10.17
C GLY A 190 20.89 -23.14 -9.28
N SER A 191 19.71 -22.55 -9.52
CA SER A 191 19.12 -21.56 -8.62
C SER A 191 18.48 -22.27 -7.41
N PRO A 192 18.83 -21.91 -6.16
CA PRO A 192 18.33 -22.58 -4.95
C PRO A 192 16.87 -22.23 -4.59
N GLU A 193 16.19 -21.45 -5.44
CA GLU A 193 14.78 -21.06 -5.27
C GLU A 193 13.81 -22.23 -5.58
N GLN A 194 14.32 -23.35 -6.12
CA GLN A 194 13.54 -24.56 -6.39
C GLN A 194 13.52 -25.48 -5.15
N THR A 195 12.33 -25.68 -4.58
CA THR A 195 12.13 -26.42 -3.33
C THR A 195 10.95 -27.39 -3.44
N ILE A 196 11.08 -28.55 -2.78
CA ILE A 196 10.03 -29.57 -2.66
C ILE A 196 9.72 -29.72 -1.16
N THR A 197 8.46 -29.53 -0.78
CA THR A 197 8.03 -29.45 0.63
C THR A 197 7.12 -30.61 1.01
N ILE A 198 7.64 -31.58 1.75
CA ILE A 198 6.89 -32.79 2.14
C ILE A 198 6.33 -32.61 3.54
N ARG A 199 5.00 -32.65 3.68
CA ARG A 199 4.33 -32.75 4.98
C ARG A 199 4.28 -34.21 5.43
N CYS A 200 4.86 -34.50 6.59
CA CYS A 200 4.81 -35.81 7.24
C CYS A 200 3.85 -35.75 8.43
N ASP A 201 2.66 -36.35 8.27
CA ASP A 201 1.67 -36.51 9.35
C ASP A 201 1.90 -37.82 10.12
N LEU A 202 1.27 -37.97 11.29
CA LEU A 202 1.49 -39.10 12.19
C LEU A 202 0.89 -40.42 11.66
N ASP A 203 1.69 -41.50 11.65
CA ASP A 203 1.21 -42.85 11.35
C ASP A 203 0.43 -43.44 12.54
N GLU A 204 -0.90 -43.34 12.49
CA GLU A 204 -1.80 -43.88 13.51
C GLU A 204 -1.79 -45.42 13.61
N SER A 205 -1.14 -46.15 12.69
CA SER A 205 -1.07 -47.63 12.73
C SER A 205 -0.01 -48.18 13.70
N GLN A 206 0.80 -47.29 14.29
CA GLN A 206 1.88 -47.62 15.21
C GLN A 206 1.37 -48.19 16.56
N THR A 207 2.10 -49.14 17.15
CA THR A 207 1.70 -49.86 18.39
C THR A 207 2.71 -49.70 19.54
N ASN A 208 3.63 -48.75 19.44
CA ASN A 208 4.76 -48.61 20.37
C ASN A 208 4.64 -47.30 21.18
N GLU A 209 4.62 -47.40 22.52
CA GLU A 209 4.15 -46.30 23.39
C GLU A 209 5.05 -45.05 23.43
N SER A 210 6.31 -45.15 22.97
CA SER A 210 7.32 -44.08 23.08
C SER A 210 7.99 -43.64 21.76
N ILE A 211 7.79 -44.37 20.66
CA ILE A 211 8.41 -44.05 19.35
C ILE A 211 7.29 -43.87 18.33
N TYR A 212 7.27 -42.69 17.73
CA TYR A 212 6.25 -42.24 16.79
C TYR A 212 6.91 -42.11 15.40
N THR A 213 6.20 -42.57 14.37
CA THR A 213 6.64 -42.44 12.98
C THR A 213 5.74 -41.43 12.27
N PHE A 214 6.33 -40.42 11.66
CA PHE A 214 5.65 -39.52 10.74
C PHE A 214 5.97 -39.94 9.31
N VAL A 215 4.96 -39.94 8.44
CA VAL A 215 5.10 -40.34 7.03
C VAL A 215 4.46 -39.27 6.16
N GLY A 216 5.20 -38.84 5.15
CA GLY A 216 4.73 -37.92 4.12
C GLY A 216 5.01 -38.49 2.73
N THR A 217 4.13 -38.20 1.77
CA THR A 217 4.28 -38.63 0.37
C THR A 217 4.07 -37.45 -0.54
N GLU A 218 4.98 -37.28 -1.50
CA GLU A 218 4.97 -36.20 -2.48
C GLU A 218 4.89 -36.78 -3.89
N GLU A 219 4.10 -36.15 -4.75
CA GLU A 219 3.91 -36.57 -6.14
C GLU A 219 4.82 -35.76 -7.07
N ILE A 220 5.88 -36.39 -7.59
CA ILE A 220 6.87 -35.74 -8.47
C ILE A 220 6.41 -35.89 -9.94
N PRO A 221 5.97 -34.82 -10.62
CA PRO A 221 5.51 -34.89 -12.00
C PRO A 221 6.66 -34.97 -13.01
N HIS A 222 6.36 -35.45 -14.22
CA HIS A 222 7.34 -35.56 -15.31
C HIS A 222 7.90 -34.21 -15.84
N TYR A 223 7.36 -33.10 -15.35
CA TYR A 223 7.77 -31.73 -15.68
C TYR A 223 8.52 -31.02 -14.54
N ASP A 224 8.75 -31.66 -13.40
CA ASP A 224 9.59 -31.11 -12.33
C ASP A 224 11.06 -30.94 -12.80
N TYR A 225 11.79 -30.01 -12.17
CA TYR A 225 13.13 -29.59 -12.51
C TYR A 225 14.20 -30.68 -12.21
N PRO A 226 14.89 -31.24 -13.21
CA PRO A 226 15.81 -32.37 -13.01
C PRO A 226 17.07 -31.96 -12.23
N GLY A 227 17.49 -32.76 -11.25
CA GLY A 227 18.67 -32.51 -10.41
C GLY A 227 18.58 -33.18 -9.04
N VAL A 228 19.53 -32.86 -8.15
CA VAL A 228 19.56 -33.39 -6.77
C VAL A 228 18.94 -32.39 -5.79
N TYR A 229 18.01 -32.88 -4.97
CA TYR A 229 17.34 -32.14 -3.90
C TYR A 229 17.78 -32.68 -2.54
N GLU A 230 18.27 -31.82 -1.64
CA GLU A 230 18.70 -32.18 -0.28
C GLU A 230 17.89 -31.41 0.78
N LEU A 231 17.59 -32.07 1.89
CA LEU A 231 16.90 -31.49 3.04
C LEU A 231 17.68 -30.30 3.60
N GLN A 232 17.09 -29.11 3.55
CA GLN A 232 17.65 -27.89 4.15
C GLN A 232 16.94 -27.49 5.44
N LEU A 233 15.62 -27.71 5.52
CA LEU A 233 14.78 -27.39 6.68
C LEU A 233 14.00 -28.60 7.18
N LEU A 234 13.97 -28.78 8.49
CA LEU A 234 13.00 -29.61 9.19
C LEU A 234 12.29 -28.76 10.26
N ASP A 235 10.96 -28.61 10.14
CA ASP A 235 10.12 -27.89 11.09
C ASP A 235 9.19 -28.88 11.81
N CYS A 236 9.46 -29.14 13.09
CA CYS A 236 8.76 -30.16 13.87
C CYS A 236 7.72 -29.52 14.80
N TRP A 237 6.47 -29.44 14.34
CA TRP A 237 5.38 -28.83 15.12
C TRP A 237 5.06 -29.65 16.37
N ALA A 238 5.36 -30.95 16.35
CA ALA A 238 5.19 -31.86 17.48
C ALA A 238 6.15 -31.62 18.66
N ASN A 239 7.25 -30.85 18.50
CA ASN A 239 8.14 -30.49 19.62
C ASN A 239 8.55 -28.99 19.66
N ASP A 240 7.94 -28.15 18.81
CA ASP A 240 8.20 -26.71 18.66
C ASP A 240 9.69 -26.38 18.39
N LYS A 241 10.37 -27.23 17.58
CA LYS A 241 11.77 -27.04 17.18
C LYS A 241 11.94 -27.06 15.67
N ARG A 242 12.79 -26.16 15.20
CA ARG A 242 13.15 -25.98 13.79
C ARG A 242 14.66 -26.21 13.61
N TYR A 243 15.03 -27.05 12.66
CA TYR A 243 16.40 -27.46 12.35
C TYR A 243 16.74 -27.07 10.92
N GLY A 244 17.85 -26.37 10.70
CA GLY A 244 18.22 -25.86 9.38
C GLY A 244 19.72 -25.81 9.13
N THR A 245 20.09 -25.82 7.86
CA THR A 245 21.48 -25.69 7.40
C THR A 245 21.98 -24.23 7.47
N ASP A 246 23.26 -24.00 7.16
CA ASP A 246 23.80 -22.65 6.99
C ASP A 246 23.01 -21.84 5.94
N ALA A 247 22.52 -22.49 4.87
CA ALA A 247 21.75 -21.85 3.81
C ALA A 247 20.40 -21.29 4.32
N ILE A 248 19.64 -22.08 5.11
CA ILE A 248 18.42 -21.59 5.78
C ILE A 248 18.72 -20.37 6.66
N ARG A 249 19.82 -20.44 7.44
CA ARG A 249 20.18 -19.39 8.39
C ARG A 249 20.68 -18.10 7.69
N GLU A 250 21.18 -18.19 6.46
CA GLU A 250 21.48 -17.03 5.60
C GLU A 250 20.22 -16.48 4.90
N ALA A 251 19.34 -17.34 4.40
CA ALA A 251 18.09 -16.95 3.72
C ALA A 251 17.05 -16.33 4.66
N HIS A 252 16.94 -16.81 5.90
CA HIS A 252 15.90 -16.43 6.86
C HIS A 252 16.45 -15.93 8.21
N PRO A 253 17.26 -14.84 8.22
CA PRO A 253 17.94 -14.33 9.42
C PRO A 253 17.01 -13.69 10.47
N THR A 254 15.69 -13.75 10.27
CA THR A 254 14.65 -13.26 11.19
C THR A 254 13.88 -14.37 11.91
N TRP A 255 14.11 -15.64 11.56
CA TRP A 255 13.51 -16.77 12.26
C TRP A 255 14.07 -16.89 13.68
N GLN A 256 13.21 -17.29 14.63
CA GLN A 256 13.65 -17.57 16.01
C GLN A 256 14.48 -18.87 16.04
N GLN A 257 15.28 -19.05 17.09
CA GLN A 257 16.40 -20.00 17.19
C GLN A 257 16.26 -21.29 16.35
N VAL A 258 16.76 -21.23 15.11
CA VAL A 258 16.93 -22.40 14.24
C VAL A 258 18.15 -23.16 14.73
N LEU A 259 17.96 -24.44 15.06
CA LEU A 259 19.03 -25.36 15.44
C LEU A 259 19.79 -25.83 14.19
N ASP A 260 21.03 -26.28 14.36
CA ASP A 260 21.77 -26.90 13.25
C ASP A 260 21.10 -28.21 12.83
N LEU A 261 20.84 -28.38 11.53
CA LEU A 261 20.39 -29.66 10.97
C LEU A 261 21.54 -30.69 11.09
N PRO A 262 21.36 -31.81 11.82
CA PRO A 262 22.40 -32.83 11.95
C PRO A 262 22.73 -33.48 10.61
N ARG A 263 24.02 -33.70 10.35
CA ARG A 263 24.49 -34.31 9.10
C ARG A 263 23.89 -35.69 8.84
N ASP A 264 23.60 -36.46 9.89
CA ASP A 264 22.98 -37.78 9.79
C ASP A 264 21.48 -37.73 9.44
N TRP A 265 20.88 -36.53 9.36
CA TRP A 265 19.52 -36.29 8.85
C TRP A 265 19.52 -35.58 7.48
N GLN A 266 20.68 -35.21 6.93
CA GLN A 266 20.82 -34.55 5.62
C GLN A 266 20.61 -35.57 4.50
N VAL A 267 19.34 -35.92 4.27
CA VAL A 267 18.89 -36.85 3.22
C VAL A 267 18.44 -36.09 1.96
N GLY A 268 18.39 -36.78 0.83
CA GLY A 268 18.00 -36.18 -0.45
C GLY A 268 17.64 -37.24 -1.51
N PHE A 269 17.19 -36.77 -2.67
CA PHE A 269 16.83 -37.60 -3.81
C PHE A 269 17.13 -36.91 -5.14
N ALA A 270 17.26 -37.70 -6.21
CA ALA A 270 17.49 -37.21 -7.56
C ALA A 270 16.22 -37.28 -8.42
N VAL A 271 15.91 -36.19 -9.13
CA VAL A 271 14.83 -36.11 -10.13
C VAL A 271 15.43 -36.14 -11.53
N GLU A 272 14.98 -37.07 -12.38
CA GLU A 272 15.46 -37.27 -13.75
C GLU A 272 14.33 -37.16 -14.78
N THR A 273 13.91 -35.93 -15.05
CA THR A 273 12.97 -35.57 -16.13
C THR A 273 13.71 -35.17 -17.41
N SER A 274 12.99 -35.12 -18.54
CA SER A 274 13.56 -34.77 -19.87
C SER A 274 13.86 -33.27 -20.07
N GLY A 275 14.00 -32.51 -18.99
CA GLY A 275 13.90 -31.05 -18.95
C GLY A 275 12.59 -30.64 -18.27
N GLY A 276 12.71 -29.97 -17.12
CA GLY A 276 11.57 -29.49 -16.35
C GLY A 276 11.01 -28.17 -16.88
N ASP A 277 9.77 -27.89 -16.55
CA ASP A 277 9.05 -26.70 -17.00
C ASP A 277 9.53 -25.44 -16.28
N SER A 278 9.79 -24.39 -17.05
CA SER A 278 10.26 -23.09 -16.56
C SER A 278 9.61 -21.91 -17.28
N THR A 279 8.49 -22.13 -17.98
CA THR A 279 7.80 -21.09 -18.75
C THR A 279 6.36 -20.94 -18.27
N PRO A 280 5.97 -19.78 -17.70
CA PRO A 280 4.62 -19.61 -17.17
C PRO A 280 3.61 -19.41 -18.30
N PRO A 281 2.32 -19.78 -18.10
CA PRO A 281 1.36 -19.91 -19.19
C PRO A 281 1.14 -18.61 -19.98
N VAL A 282 0.65 -18.72 -21.21
CA VAL A 282 0.48 -17.58 -22.13
C VAL A 282 -0.97 -17.47 -22.62
N PRO A 283 -1.66 -16.34 -22.40
CA PRO A 283 -2.97 -16.08 -22.97
C PRO A 283 -2.84 -15.81 -24.48
N GLN A 284 -3.68 -16.47 -25.28
CA GLN A 284 -3.74 -16.41 -26.74
C GLN A 284 -5.04 -15.79 -27.25
N ASP A 285 -6.14 -15.88 -26.50
CA ASP A 285 -7.43 -15.25 -26.84
C ASP A 285 -8.28 -14.98 -25.57
N VAL A 286 -9.16 -13.99 -25.64
CA VAL A 286 -10.04 -13.53 -24.53
C VAL A 286 -11.40 -13.12 -25.11
N GLU A 287 -12.41 -13.98 -25.06
CA GLU A 287 -13.77 -13.68 -25.53
C GLU A 287 -14.72 -13.36 -24.36
N ILE A 288 -15.58 -12.35 -24.51
CA ILE A 288 -16.68 -12.07 -23.57
C ILE A 288 -18.01 -12.22 -24.33
N VAL A 289 -18.89 -13.08 -23.83
CA VAL A 289 -20.13 -13.50 -24.51
C VAL A 289 -21.34 -13.29 -23.59
N PRO A 290 -22.29 -12.40 -23.93
CA PRO A 290 -22.25 -11.44 -25.05
C PRO A 290 -21.31 -10.25 -24.78
N PRO A 291 -20.71 -9.64 -25.81
CA PRO A 291 -19.79 -8.49 -25.65
C PRO A 291 -20.50 -7.16 -25.34
N GLN A 292 -21.84 -7.14 -25.33
CA GLN A 292 -22.65 -6.01 -24.89
C GLN A 292 -23.84 -6.52 -24.09
N ILE A 293 -24.13 -5.86 -22.95
CA ILE A 293 -25.32 -6.09 -22.13
C ILE A 293 -26.09 -4.79 -21.88
N THR A 294 -27.35 -4.94 -21.47
CA THR A 294 -28.18 -3.86 -20.95
C THR A 294 -28.63 -4.24 -19.55
N LEU A 295 -28.27 -3.44 -18.54
CA LEU A 295 -28.73 -3.67 -17.16
C LEU A 295 -30.12 -3.03 -16.97
N SER A 296 -31.06 -3.78 -16.42
CA SER A 296 -32.46 -3.35 -16.23
C SER A 296 -32.98 -3.59 -14.81
N GLY A 297 -32.12 -3.39 -13.81
CA GLY A 297 -32.46 -3.53 -12.38
C GLY A 297 -32.22 -4.91 -11.77
N GLU A 298 -31.70 -5.86 -12.55
CA GLU A 298 -31.29 -7.20 -12.09
C GLU A 298 -29.86 -7.51 -12.54
N ASP A 299 -29.20 -8.42 -11.83
CA ASP A 299 -27.80 -8.81 -12.07
C ASP A 299 -27.72 -9.71 -13.33
N VAL A 300 -26.67 -9.55 -14.13
CA VAL A 300 -26.54 -10.21 -15.45
C VAL A 300 -25.25 -11.01 -15.53
N LYS A 301 -25.38 -12.32 -15.74
CA LYS A 301 -24.23 -13.17 -16.05
C LYS A 301 -23.75 -12.96 -17.49
N VAL A 302 -22.43 -12.87 -17.67
CA VAL A 302 -21.74 -12.95 -18.94
C VAL A 302 -20.71 -14.08 -18.88
N LYS A 303 -20.48 -14.75 -20.01
CA LYS A 303 -19.50 -15.83 -20.09
C LYS A 303 -18.16 -15.27 -20.55
N LEU A 304 -17.11 -15.48 -19.76
CA LEU A 304 -15.73 -15.25 -20.17
C LEU A 304 -15.16 -16.56 -20.74
N ARG A 305 -14.41 -16.47 -21.83
CA ARG A 305 -13.68 -17.59 -22.45
C ARG A 305 -12.22 -17.19 -22.62
N LEU A 306 -11.30 -17.92 -22.02
CA LEU A 306 -9.86 -17.66 -22.08
C LEU A 306 -9.17 -18.79 -22.84
N LYS A 307 -8.50 -18.49 -23.96
CA LYS A 307 -7.61 -19.45 -24.63
C LYS A 307 -6.22 -19.23 -24.08
N ILE A 308 -5.72 -20.19 -23.30
CA ILE A 308 -4.39 -20.17 -22.70
C ILE A 308 -3.61 -21.36 -23.25
N THR A 309 -2.32 -21.16 -23.48
CA THR A 309 -1.38 -22.21 -23.88
C THR A 309 -0.22 -22.29 -22.91
N ASP A 310 0.20 -23.52 -22.66
CA ASP A 310 1.37 -23.91 -21.90
C ASP A 310 2.22 -24.88 -22.76
N ASP A 311 3.50 -25.07 -22.46
CA ASP A 311 4.38 -25.93 -23.27
C ASP A 311 4.71 -27.31 -22.66
N LEU A 312 4.75 -27.48 -21.34
CA LEU A 312 5.04 -28.79 -20.71
C LEU A 312 4.03 -29.24 -19.65
N SER A 313 3.73 -28.41 -18.64
CA SER A 313 3.04 -28.84 -17.41
C SER A 313 1.52 -28.58 -17.39
N GLY A 314 1.03 -27.64 -18.20
CA GLY A 314 -0.39 -27.27 -18.29
C GLY A 314 -0.82 -26.20 -17.28
N VAL A 315 -1.95 -25.54 -17.51
CA VAL A 315 -2.44 -24.45 -16.64
C VAL A 315 -2.99 -25.03 -15.33
N GLY A 316 -2.44 -24.60 -14.19
CA GLY A 316 -2.86 -24.97 -12.84
C GLY A 316 -3.76 -23.93 -12.17
N TYR A 317 -3.55 -22.64 -12.44
CA TYR A 317 -4.33 -21.54 -11.83
C TYR A 317 -4.66 -20.43 -12.83
N ILE A 318 -5.84 -19.82 -12.64
CA ILE A 318 -6.33 -18.65 -13.38
C ILE A 318 -7.08 -17.74 -12.39
N ASP A 319 -6.62 -16.50 -12.25
CA ASP A 319 -7.35 -15.38 -11.62
C ASP A 319 -7.35 -14.16 -12.55
N GLY A 320 -8.19 -13.17 -12.26
CA GLY A 320 -8.14 -11.87 -12.90
C GLY A 320 -9.30 -10.96 -12.53
N VAL A 321 -9.31 -9.75 -13.12
CA VAL A 321 -10.35 -8.75 -12.87
C VAL A 321 -10.86 -8.14 -14.17
N LEU A 322 -12.18 -8.03 -14.31
CA LEU A 322 -12.82 -7.09 -15.24
C LEU A 322 -13.10 -5.77 -14.51
N SER A 323 -12.68 -4.63 -15.06
CA SER A 323 -12.99 -3.32 -14.47
C SER A 323 -13.30 -2.24 -15.50
N ASN A 324 -13.90 -1.13 -15.04
CA ASN A 324 -14.22 0.02 -15.89
C ASN A 324 -13.07 1.06 -15.85
N PRO A 325 -12.32 1.29 -16.96
CA PRO A 325 -11.19 2.22 -16.96
C PRO A 325 -11.58 3.70 -16.75
N GLU A 326 -12.86 4.07 -16.94
CA GLU A 326 -13.35 5.41 -16.59
C GLU A 326 -13.69 5.53 -15.09
N HIS A 327 -13.92 4.39 -14.41
CA HIS A 327 -14.31 4.28 -13.00
C HIS A 327 -13.54 3.14 -12.28
N PRO A 328 -12.20 3.18 -12.11
CA PRO A 328 -11.40 1.99 -11.73
C PRO A 328 -11.66 1.36 -10.35
N GLY A 329 -12.54 1.93 -9.52
CA GLY A 329 -13.03 1.26 -8.30
C GLY A 329 -14.17 0.26 -8.57
N GLN A 330 -14.70 0.26 -9.79
CA GLN A 330 -15.70 -0.68 -10.30
C GLN A 330 -14.97 -1.85 -10.94
N GLN A 331 -14.90 -2.95 -10.19
CA GLN A 331 -14.18 -4.17 -10.49
C GLN A 331 -15.10 -5.37 -10.25
N VAL A 332 -14.97 -6.41 -11.05
CA VAL A 332 -15.60 -7.72 -10.87
C VAL A 332 -14.52 -8.78 -11.07
N ASP A 333 -14.33 -9.59 -10.04
CA ASP A 333 -13.32 -10.64 -9.99
C ASP A 333 -13.70 -11.82 -10.91
N ILE A 334 -12.70 -12.55 -11.42
CA ILE A 334 -12.87 -13.61 -12.42
C ILE A 334 -12.62 -14.97 -11.75
N ASP A 335 -13.59 -15.41 -10.96
CA ASP A 335 -13.51 -16.69 -10.26
C ASP A 335 -13.43 -17.89 -11.22
N PHE A 336 -12.34 -18.66 -11.13
CA PHE A 336 -12.26 -20.03 -11.62
C PHE A 336 -12.17 -21.02 -10.44
N PRO A 337 -12.72 -22.24 -10.57
CA PRO A 337 -12.54 -23.28 -9.56
C PRO A 337 -11.10 -23.82 -9.56
N ASN A 338 -10.62 -24.28 -8.39
CA ASN A 338 -9.31 -24.92 -8.25
C ASN A 338 -9.11 -26.15 -9.16
N ASP A 339 -10.20 -26.82 -9.56
CA ASP A 339 -10.19 -27.84 -10.62
C ASP A 339 -10.60 -27.21 -11.95
N LEU A 340 -9.61 -26.78 -12.73
CA LEU A 340 -9.81 -26.19 -14.06
C LEU A 340 -10.29 -27.20 -15.12
N SER A 341 -10.25 -28.51 -14.86
CA SER A 341 -10.58 -29.54 -15.87
C SER A 341 -12.04 -29.47 -16.31
N ALA A 342 -12.95 -29.11 -15.39
CA ALA A 342 -14.37 -28.91 -15.67
C ALA A 342 -14.67 -27.61 -16.46
N CYS A 343 -13.73 -26.66 -16.49
CA CYS A 343 -13.84 -25.39 -17.20
C CYS A 343 -13.28 -25.44 -18.64
N LEU A 344 -12.48 -26.46 -18.98
CA LEU A 344 -11.84 -26.57 -20.29
C LEU A 344 -12.77 -27.17 -21.35
N THR A 345 -13.07 -26.40 -22.40
CA THR A 345 -13.94 -26.81 -23.50
C THR A 345 -13.22 -27.65 -24.56
N ALA A 346 -14.00 -28.38 -25.38
CA ALA A 346 -13.48 -29.19 -26.48
C ALA A 346 -12.84 -28.37 -27.63
N ASP A 347 -13.08 -27.06 -27.72
CA ASP A 347 -12.37 -26.12 -28.60
C ASP A 347 -11.16 -25.43 -27.92
N GLY A 348 -10.84 -25.83 -26.69
CA GLY A 348 -9.64 -25.40 -25.95
C GLY A 348 -9.74 -23.99 -25.39
N PHE A 349 -10.86 -23.63 -24.75
CA PHE A 349 -11.01 -22.42 -23.95
C PHE A 349 -11.34 -22.82 -22.49
N TYR A 350 -10.79 -22.09 -21.53
CA TYR A 350 -11.26 -22.12 -20.14
C TYR A 350 -12.44 -21.16 -20.02
N GLU A 351 -13.59 -21.64 -19.54
CA GLU A 351 -14.80 -20.81 -19.41
C GLU A 351 -15.27 -20.64 -17.96
N THR A 352 -15.69 -19.42 -17.61
CA THR A 352 -16.40 -19.11 -16.35
C THR A 352 -17.56 -18.12 -16.59
N ASP A 353 -18.48 -18.05 -15.63
CA ASP A 353 -19.67 -17.19 -15.62
C ASP A 353 -19.45 -15.97 -14.70
N VAL A 354 -19.00 -14.85 -15.28
CA VAL A 354 -18.79 -13.59 -14.54
C VAL A 354 -20.15 -12.92 -14.28
N THR A 355 -20.46 -12.61 -13.02
CA THR A 355 -21.75 -12.02 -12.63
C THR A 355 -21.64 -10.51 -12.50
N ILE A 356 -22.26 -9.79 -13.43
CA ILE A 356 -22.26 -8.32 -13.46
C ILE A 356 -23.41 -7.77 -12.61
N SER A 357 -23.06 -7.05 -11.55
CA SER A 357 -24.00 -6.37 -10.66
C SER A 357 -24.90 -5.38 -11.42
N LYS A 358 -26.18 -5.30 -11.05
CA LYS A 358 -27.15 -4.29 -11.50
C LYS A 358 -26.74 -2.86 -11.20
N TYR A 359 -25.82 -2.67 -10.25
CA TYR A 359 -25.25 -1.38 -9.87
C TYR A 359 -23.99 -1.00 -10.66
N ALA A 360 -23.51 -1.86 -11.57
CA ALA A 360 -22.29 -1.61 -12.34
C ALA A 360 -22.42 -0.38 -13.26
N SER A 361 -21.35 0.42 -13.30
CA SER A 361 -21.25 1.62 -14.14
C SER A 361 -21.39 1.30 -15.63
N VAL A 362 -22.12 2.15 -16.35
CA VAL A 362 -22.15 2.13 -17.83
C VAL A 362 -20.76 2.41 -18.41
N GLY A 363 -20.48 1.87 -19.59
CA GLY A 363 -19.21 2.07 -20.29
C GLY A 363 -18.59 0.76 -20.77
N ASN A 364 -17.30 0.82 -21.12
CA ASN A 364 -16.56 -0.31 -21.67
C ASN A 364 -15.67 -0.92 -20.57
N TRP A 365 -16.14 -2.02 -20.00
CA TRP A 365 -15.37 -2.82 -19.05
C TRP A 365 -14.31 -3.64 -19.79
N LYS A 366 -13.15 -3.79 -19.15
CA LYS A 366 -11.94 -4.41 -19.72
C LYS A 366 -11.34 -5.38 -18.72
N LEU A 367 -10.64 -6.38 -19.24
CA LEU A 367 -9.67 -7.14 -18.47
C LEU A 367 -8.58 -6.19 -17.95
N GLU A 368 -8.41 -6.14 -16.63
CA GLU A 368 -7.40 -5.33 -15.92
C GLU A 368 -6.09 -6.11 -15.82
N TYR A 369 -6.15 -7.31 -15.25
CA TYR A 369 -5.10 -8.32 -15.24
C TYR A 369 -5.67 -9.75 -15.38
N LEU A 370 -4.82 -10.70 -15.76
CA LEU A 370 -4.96 -12.13 -15.50
C LEU A 370 -3.70 -12.62 -14.77
N ASP A 371 -3.86 -13.33 -13.68
CA ASP A 371 -2.77 -14.06 -13.02
C ASP A 371 -2.86 -15.53 -13.44
N LEU A 372 -1.78 -16.05 -14.04
CA LEU A 372 -1.71 -17.41 -14.55
C LEU A 372 -0.54 -18.17 -13.90
N GLU A 373 -0.80 -19.40 -13.48
CA GLU A 373 0.20 -20.34 -12.98
C GLU A 373 0.06 -21.67 -13.73
N ASP A 374 1.18 -22.31 -14.05
CA ASP A 374 1.20 -23.67 -14.59
C ASP A 374 1.05 -24.71 -13.46
N CYS A 375 1.14 -26.01 -13.77
CA CYS A 375 1.11 -27.07 -12.75
C CYS A 375 2.46 -27.28 -12.04
N ASN A 376 3.48 -26.46 -12.34
CA ASN A 376 4.85 -26.53 -11.81
C ASN A 376 5.24 -25.27 -11.00
N GLY A 377 4.29 -24.37 -10.72
CA GLY A 377 4.50 -23.12 -9.98
C GLY A 377 5.11 -21.96 -10.79
N ASN A 378 5.24 -22.10 -12.11
CA ASN A 378 5.66 -20.98 -12.96
C ASN A 378 4.50 -19.98 -13.11
N TYR A 379 4.56 -18.91 -12.31
CA TYR A 379 3.57 -17.83 -12.27
C TYR A 379 3.91 -16.65 -13.19
N ARG A 380 2.88 -16.02 -13.79
CA ARG A 380 2.98 -14.68 -14.40
C ARG A 380 1.65 -13.92 -14.42
N SER A 381 1.68 -12.67 -13.94
CA SER A 381 0.63 -11.67 -14.19
C SER A 381 0.68 -11.11 -15.61
N TYR A 382 -0.48 -10.98 -16.25
CA TYR A 382 -0.69 -10.37 -17.55
C TYR A 382 -1.61 -9.15 -17.43
N PHE A 383 -1.06 -7.94 -17.49
CA PHE A 383 -1.80 -6.69 -17.20
C PHE A 383 -2.07 -5.82 -18.44
N ASN A 384 -3.15 -5.04 -18.40
CA ASN A 384 -3.59 -4.17 -19.49
C ASN A 384 -2.90 -2.79 -19.43
N GLU A 385 -2.61 -2.19 -20.61
CA GLU A 385 -1.91 -0.89 -20.71
C GLU A 385 -2.59 0.26 -19.94
N ALA A 386 -3.91 0.19 -19.74
CA ALA A 386 -4.63 1.19 -18.97
C ALA A 386 -4.23 1.25 -17.47
N TYR A 387 -3.55 0.22 -16.96
CA TYR A 387 -3.20 0.02 -15.55
C TYR A 387 -1.68 -0.11 -15.33
N SER A 388 -0.86 0.28 -16.33
CA SER A 388 0.61 0.22 -16.25
C SER A 388 1.26 1.23 -15.28
N ASP A 389 0.46 1.95 -14.48
CA ASP A 389 0.97 2.77 -13.36
C ASP A 389 1.15 1.90 -12.08
N ASP A 390 0.52 0.72 -12.03
CA ASP A 390 0.53 -0.21 -10.89
C ASP A 390 1.40 -1.47 -11.14
N TYR A 391 1.69 -1.81 -12.40
CA TYR A 391 2.55 -2.92 -12.82
C TYR A 391 3.74 -2.45 -13.71
N ASP A 392 4.98 -2.78 -13.33
CA ASP A 392 6.16 -2.68 -14.20
C ASP A 392 6.38 -4.00 -14.96
N GLU A 393 6.75 -3.99 -16.26
CA GLU A 393 7.12 -5.22 -17.00
C GLU A 393 8.44 -5.84 -16.47
N ASN A 394 8.43 -7.13 -16.11
CA ASN A 394 9.61 -7.89 -15.71
C ASN A 394 9.45 -9.40 -16.05
N SER A 395 10.10 -10.31 -15.30
CA SER A 395 9.99 -11.77 -15.48
C SER A 395 8.61 -12.31 -15.11
N SER A 396 8.05 -11.83 -14.00
CA SER A 396 6.84 -12.31 -13.34
C SER A 396 5.60 -11.50 -13.71
N THR A 397 5.76 -10.36 -14.38
CA THR A 397 4.66 -9.48 -14.84
C THR A 397 4.90 -9.05 -16.28
N LYS A 398 3.88 -9.18 -17.13
CA LYS A 398 3.98 -8.91 -18.56
C LYS A 398 2.74 -8.15 -19.04
N LYS A 399 2.92 -7.26 -20.01
CA LYS A 399 1.81 -6.54 -20.64
C LYS A 399 1.02 -7.49 -21.56
N LEU A 400 -0.31 -7.48 -21.47
CA LEU A 400 -1.22 -8.16 -22.40
C LEU A 400 -1.03 -7.63 -23.83
N ASP A 401 -1.20 -8.50 -24.83
CA ASP A 401 -1.15 -8.06 -26.22
C ASP A 401 -2.31 -7.10 -26.53
N SER A 402 -2.02 -6.11 -27.37
CA SER A 402 -2.99 -5.11 -27.84
C SER A 402 -4.22 -5.70 -28.55
N SER A 403 -4.11 -6.89 -29.12
CA SER A 403 -5.22 -7.67 -29.70
C SER A 403 -6.20 -8.15 -28.61
N LEU A 404 -5.67 -8.77 -27.55
CA LEU A 404 -6.45 -9.22 -26.38
C LEU A 404 -7.11 -8.03 -25.66
N CYS A 405 -6.38 -6.93 -25.48
CA CYS A 405 -6.88 -5.69 -24.88
C CYS A 405 -7.98 -4.96 -25.71
N GLY A 406 -8.25 -5.45 -26.93
CA GLY A 406 -9.30 -4.97 -27.82
C GLY A 406 -10.69 -5.50 -27.48
N ASN A 407 -10.78 -6.66 -26.83
CA ASN A 407 -12.05 -7.27 -26.43
C ASN A 407 -12.56 -6.62 -25.12
N VAL A 408 -13.81 -6.17 -25.13
CA VAL A 408 -14.42 -5.36 -24.06
C VAL A 408 -15.88 -5.75 -23.84
N LEU A 409 -16.35 -5.64 -22.61
CA LEU A 409 -17.76 -5.74 -22.27
C LEU A 409 -18.39 -4.34 -22.26
N THR A 410 -19.33 -4.08 -23.16
CA THR A 410 -20.06 -2.80 -23.21
C THR A 410 -21.31 -2.88 -22.33
N ILE A 411 -21.33 -2.17 -21.20
CA ILE A 411 -22.51 -2.04 -20.35
C ILE A 411 -23.32 -0.82 -20.75
N THR A 412 -24.62 -1.02 -20.97
CA THR A 412 -25.56 0.04 -21.34
C THR A 412 -26.80 0.04 -20.44
N GLY A 413 -27.52 1.16 -20.40
CA GLY A 413 -28.87 1.24 -19.81
C GLY A 413 -28.98 1.24 -18.28
N SER A 414 -27.89 1.03 -17.53
CA SER A 414 -27.91 0.92 -16.06
C SER A 414 -28.58 2.12 -15.39
N SER A 415 -29.80 1.91 -14.88
CA SER A 415 -30.60 2.91 -14.16
C SER A 415 -30.33 2.95 -12.65
N LEU A 416 -29.48 2.03 -12.17
CA LEU A 416 -29.01 1.93 -10.78
C LEU A 416 -27.48 2.03 -10.70
N GLY A 417 -26.80 2.43 -11.79
CA GLY A 417 -25.34 2.49 -11.87
C GLY A 417 -24.75 3.49 -10.89
N ASP A 418 -23.79 3.04 -10.07
CA ASP A 418 -23.28 3.79 -8.93
C ASP A 418 -21.75 3.95 -8.96
N ASP A 419 -21.30 5.20 -8.97
CA ASP A 419 -19.89 5.61 -9.04
C ASP A 419 -19.35 6.22 -7.72
N TYR A 420 -20.13 6.19 -6.63
CA TYR A 420 -19.96 7.10 -5.48
C TYR A 420 -19.83 6.37 -4.12
N PRO A 421 -18.60 6.16 -3.61
CA PRO A 421 -18.41 5.41 -2.37
C PRO A 421 -19.00 6.13 -1.14
N PRO A 422 -19.55 5.37 -0.17
CA PRO A 422 -20.39 5.86 0.92
C PRO A 422 -19.86 7.06 1.70
N VAL A 423 -20.76 7.85 2.26
CA VAL A 423 -20.44 9.04 3.06
C VAL A 423 -20.72 8.78 4.53
N LEU A 424 -19.65 8.68 5.32
CA LEU A 424 -19.74 8.63 6.78
C LEU A 424 -19.98 10.05 7.33
N GLU A 425 -21.20 10.30 7.80
CA GLU A 425 -21.64 11.61 8.33
C GLU A 425 -21.36 11.75 9.83
N LYS A 426 -21.41 10.65 10.59
CA LYS A 426 -21.25 10.67 12.05
C LYS A 426 -20.74 9.33 12.60
N VAL A 427 -19.97 9.39 13.69
CA VAL A 427 -19.53 8.21 14.45
C VAL A 427 -19.81 8.43 15.94
N GLU A 428 -20.45 7.47 16.59
CA GLU A 428 -20.69 7.48 18.04
C GLU A 428 -20.25 6.16 18.69
N ILE A 429 -19.93 6.22 19.98
CA ILE A 429 -19.45 5.08 20.78
C ILE A 429 -20.14 5.09 22.14
N THR A 430 -20.69 3.95 22.54
CA THR A 430 -21.42 3.77 23.81
C THR A 430 -21.02 2.45 24.46
N PRO A 431 -20.65 2.41 25.76
CA PRO A 431 -20.42 3.57 26.63
C PRO A 431 -19.21 4.40 26.17
N THR A 432 -19.20 5.69 26.54
CA THR A 432 -18.05 6.59 26.31
C THR A 432 -16.95 6.44 27.37
N SER A 433 -17.25 5.77 28.49
CA SER A 433 -16.32 5.51 29.60
C SER A 433 -16.57 4.16 30.27
N VAL A 434 -15.52 3.42 30.60
CA VAL A 434 -15.56 2.16 31.38
C VAL A 434 -14.48 2.14 32.45
N ASN A 435 -14.61 1.26 33.45
CA ASN A 435 -13.64 1.12 34.52
C ASN A 435 -12.38 0.36 34.05
N VAL A 436 -11.32 0.44 34.86
CA VAL A 436 -10.11 -0.36 34.68
C VAL A 436 -10.40 -1.82 34.97
N ARG A 437 -9.97 -2.72 34.08
CA ARG A 437 -10.17 -4.18 34.17
C ARG A 437 -11.64 -4.59 34.24
N GLU A 438 -12.49 -3.87 33.51
CA GLU A 438 -13.88 -4.22 33.27
C GLU A 438 -14.02 -4.87 31.88
N ASP A 439 -14.71 -6.01 31.81
CA ASP A 439 -15.19 -6.61 30.56
C ASP A 439 -16.42 -5.82 30.08
N THR A 440 -16.52 -5.51 28.79
CA THR A 440 -17.58 -4.64 28.25
C THR A 440 -17.90 -4.95 26.78
N THR A 441 -19.03 -4.46 26.28
CA THR A 441 -19.35 -4.47 24.84
C THR A 441 -19.59 -3.04 24.38
N LEU A 442 -18.77 -2.58 23.43
CA LEU A 442 -18.89 -1.25 22.86
C LEU A 442 -19.87 -1.29 21.69
N ARG A 443 -20.89 -0.44 21.72
CA ARG A 443 -21.76 -0.14 20.58
C ARG A 443 -21.18 1.04 19.82
N ILE A 444 -20.81 0.82 18.57
CA ILE A 444 -20.29 1.83 17.64
C ILE A 444 -21.41 2.10 16.64
N ALA A 445 -21.93 3.32 16.61
CA ALA A 445 -23.00 3.71 15.69
C ALA A 445 -22.40 4.57 14.56
N LEU A 446 -22.62 4.15 13.32
CA LEU A 446 -22.18 4.85 12.12
C LEU A 446 -23.40 5.41 11.38
N THR A 447 -23.50 6.73 11.26
CA THR A 447 -24.50 7.35 10.37
C THR A 447 -23.90 7.46 8.98
N ILE A 448 -24.45 6.72 8.02
CA ILE A 448 -23.87 6.58 6.67
C ILE A 448 -24.92 6.91 5.62
N THR A 449 -24.60 7.84 4.73
CA THR A 449 -25.40 8.15 3.54
C THR A 449 -24.76 7.56 2.29
N ASP A 450 -25.59 7.27 1.30
CA ASP A 450 -25.20 6.98 -0.06
C ASP A 450 -25.90 7.99 -0.98
N GLU A 451 -25.18 8.52 -1.97
CA GLU A 451 -25.68 9.48 -2.98
C GLU A 451 -25.81 8.85 -4.37
N GLY A 452 -25.26 7.66 -4.62
CA GLY A 452 -25.28 6.97 -5.90
C GLY A 452 -26.47 6.02 -6.07
N GLY A 453 -26.85 5.30 -5.01
CA GLY A 453 -28.10 4.56 -4.91
C GLY A 453 -28.00 3.03 -4.92
N SER A 454 -26.78 2.47 -4.90
CA SER A 454 -26.58 1.04 -4.66
C SER A 454 -26.82 0.63 -3.19
N GLY A 455 -26.67 1.58 -2.27
CA GLY A 455 -26.78 1.39 -0.84
C GLY A 455 -25.48 0.92 -0.20
N PHE A 456 -25.26 1.36 1.04
CA PHE A 456 -24.13 0.92 1.86
C PHE A 456 -24.14 -0.59 2.11
N ASP A 457 -22.98 -1.24 2.07
CA ASP A 457 -22.77 -2.61 2.54
C ASP A 457 -22.45 -2.62 4.05
N PRO A 458 -23.35 -3.12 4.92
CA PRO A 458 -23.12 -3.13 6.36
C PRO A 458 -21.97 -4.03 6.83
N GLU A 459 -21.52 -4.98 6.01
CA GLU A 459 -20.45 -5.92 6.38
C GLU A 459 -19.05 -5.35 6.10
N SER A 460 -18.90 -4.44 5.14
CA SER A 460 -17.61 -3.80 4.77
C SER A 460 -16.74 -3.24 5.92
N PRO A 461 -17.24 -2.65 7.02
CA PRO A 461 -16.41 -2.24 8.15
C PRO A 461 -16.14 -3.36 9.18
N GLU A 462 -16.82 -4.50 9.13
CA GLU A 462 -16.66 -5.59 10.12
C GLU A 462 -15.19 -5.98 10.27
N ASN A 463 -14.76 -6.27 11.50
CA ASN A 463 -13.37 -6.61 11.85
C ASN A 463 -12.32 -5.51 11.56
N TYR A 464 -12.64 -4.49 10.75
CA TYR A 464 -11.71 -3.48 10.24
C TYR A 464 -11.85 -2.09 10.86
N ILE A 465 -12.84 -1.86 11.73
CA ILE A 465 -12.89 -0.68 12.62
C ILE A 465 -11.74 -0.76 13.63
N LEU A 466 -10.67 0.01 13.40
CA LEU A 466 -9.46 -0.04 14.25
C LEU A 466 -9.53 0.97 15.39
N ILE A 467 -9.80 0.52 16.61
CA ILE A 467 -9.69 1.35 17.83
C ILE A 467 -8.31 1.16 18.47
N LYS A 468 -7.60 2.26 18.78
CA LYS A 468 -6.23 2.21 19.31
C LYS A 468 -5.99 3.22 20.44
N THR A 469 -5.05 2.89 21.32
CA THR A 469 -4.49 3.83 22.29
C THR A 469 -3.16 4.40 21.77
N ILE A 470 -2.91 5.69 22.03
CA ILE A 470 -1.66 6.38 21.62
C ILE A 470 -0.40 5.93 22.38
N TYR A 471 -0.58 5.18 23.47
CA TYR A 471 0.42 4.99 24.53
C TYR A 471 1.36 3.83 24.15
N THR A 472 0.78 2.67 23.87
CA THR A 472 1.44 1.42 23.50
C THR A 472 1.34 1.12 22.00
N GLY A 473 0.40 1.75 21.29
CA GLY A 473 0.01 1.34 19.94
C GLY A 473 -0.84 0.06 19.92
N GLU A 474 -1.17 -0.51 21.07
CA GLU A 474 -2.09 -1.66 21.16
C GLU A 474 -3.46 -1.27 20.60
N HIS A 475 -4.01 -2.15 19.77
CA HIS A 475 -5.39 -2.07 19.35
C HIS A 475 -6.26 -2.68 20.46
N LEU A 476 -7.50 -2.21 20.57
CA LEU A 476 -8.59 -3.08 20.99
C LEU A 476 -8.78 -4.09 19.85
N ARG A 477 -8.04 -5.22 19.90
CA ARG A 477 -8.24 -6.34 18.97
C ARG A 477 -9.48 -7.11 19.40
N SER A 478 -10.61 -6.53 19.07
CA SER A 478 -11.94 -7.07 19.26
C SER A 478 -12.68 -6.87 17.93
N ARG A 479 -13.43 -7.88 17.50
CA ARG A 479 -14.08 -7.90 16.18
C ARG A 479 -15.40 -7.16 16.28
N ALA A 480 -15.43 -5.92 15.82
CA ALA A 480 -16.69 -5.19 15.62
C ALA A 480 -17.53 -5.90 14.57
N LYS A 481 -18.76 -6.28 14.94
CA LYS A 481 -19.74 -6.95 14.08
C LYS A 481 -21.02 -6.14 13.93
N TYR A 482 -21.64 -6.18 12.77
CA TYR A 482 -22.91 -5.51 12.52
C TYR A 482 -24.04 -6.14 13.35
N VAL A 483 -24.96 -5.31 13.85
CA VAL A 483 -26.13 -5.72 14.63
C VAL A 483 -27.38 -5.19 13.94
N GLY A 484 -27.75 -5.87 12.86
CA GLY A 484 -28.91 -5.57 12.04
C GLY A 484 -29.13 -6.65 10.97
N ASP A 485 -29.95 -6.33 9.98
CA ASP A 485 -30.31 -7.19 8.85
C ASP A 485 -29.64 -6.60 7.59
N PRO A 486 -28.66 -7.27 6.96
CA PRO A 486 -27.89 -6.70 5.84
C PRO A 486 -28.71 -6.35 4.59
N ASP A 487 -29.89 -6.95 4.45
CA ASP A 487 -30.83 -6.70 3.35
C ASP A 487 -31.84 -5.58 3.66
N LYS A 488 -31.92 -5.13 4.91
CA LYS A 488 -32.91 -4.13 5.36
C LYS A 488 -32.20 -2.96 6.05
N PRO A 489 -31.81 -1.91 5.30
CA PRO A 489 -31.15 -0.75 5.88
C PRO A 489 -32.03 -0.08 6.95
N PRO A 490 -31.44 0.39 8.07
CA PRO A 490 -32.17 1.04 9.15
C PRO A 490 -32.77 2.37 8.68
N ALA A 491 -33.99 2.68 9.10
CA ALA A 491 -34.78 3.80 8.58
C ALA A 491 -34.22 5.20 8.89
N ASP A 492 -33.22 5.30 9.77
CA ASP A 492 -32.46 6.51 10.11
C ASP A 492 -31.01 6.50 9.56
N ASN A 493 -30.65 5.46 8.78
CA ASN A 493 -29.31 5.18 8.29
C ASN A 493 -28.23 5.05 9.40
N VAL A 494 -28.60 4.63 10.61
CA VAL A 494 -27.67 4.39 11.72
C VAL A 494 -27.33 2.90 11.84
N TYR A 495 -26.15 2.53 11.34
CA TYR A 495 -25.64 1.17 11.37
C TYR A 495 -24.90 0.92 12.69
N ILE A 496 -25.36 -0.04 13.48
CA ILE A 496 -24.83 -0.35 14.82
C ILE A 496 -23.89 -1.55 14.72
N TYR A 497 -22.69 -1.41 15.32
CA TYR A 497 -21.71 -2.46 15.45
C TYR A 497 -21.43 -2.75 16.92
N GLU A 498 -21.48 -4.01 17.33
CA GLU A 498 -21.07 -4.44 18.67
C GLU A 498 -19.65 -5.00 18.65
N ASN A 499 -18.86 -4.57 19.64
CA ASN A 499 -17.43 -4.83 19.71
C ASN A 499 -17.05 -5.22 21.16
N PRO A 500 -16.90 -6.53 21.48
CA PRO A 500 -16.68 -7.02 22.84
C PRO A 500 -15.22 -6.85 23.28
N VAL A 501 -14.99 -6.13 24.37
CA VAL A 501 -13.67 -5.75 24.88
C VAL A 501 -13.43 -6.35 26.26
N ASP A 502 -12.33 -7.09 26.38
CA ASP A 502 -11.93 -7.78 27.61
C ASP A 502 -11.21 -6.87 28.63
N SER A 503 -11.23 -7.30 29.89
CA SER A 503 -10.59 -6.68 31.06
C SER A 503 -9.04 -6.68 31.01
N TYR A 504 -8.42 -7.44 30.11
CA TYR A 504 -6.98 -7.36 29.84
C TYR A 504 -6.65 -6.20 28.87
N ARG A 505 -7.57 -5.81 27.98
CA ARG A 505 -7.46 -4.55 27.18
C ARG A 505 -7.68 -3.30 28.02
N THR A 506 -8.61 -3.31 28.98
CA THR A 506 -8.92 -2.16 29.86
C THR A 506 -7.97 -2.04 31.06
N LYS A 507 -6.74 -2.56 30.95
CA LYS A 507 -5.74 -2.68 32.05
C LYS A 507 -5.19 -1.38 32.65
N GLU A 508 -5.32 -0.24 31.95
CA GLU A 508 -4.65 1.03 32.27
C GLU A 508 -5.57 2.25 32.00
N ASN A 509 -5.47 3.30 32.83
CA ASN A 509 -6.17 4.58 32.62
C ASN A 509 -5.67 5.23 31.33
N CYS A 510 -6.53 5.37 30.32
CA CYS A 510 -6.18 5.98 29.04
C CYS A 510 -7.41 6.35 28.20
N THR A 511 -7.18 7.02 27.08
CA THR A 511 -8.20 7.30 26.05
C THR A 511 -7.89 6.52 24.78
N TYR A 512 -8.88 5.75 24.32
CA TYR A 512 -8.88 5.04 23.04
C TYR A 512 -9.60 5.86 21.97
N TYR A 513 -9.05 5.87 20.76
CA TYR A 513 -9.58 6.59 19.60
C TYR A 513 -9.93 5.60 18.49
N ILE A 514 -11.04 5.83 17.78
CA ILE A 514 -11.29 5.14 16.51
C ILE A 514 -10.33 5.74 15.47
N THR A 515 -9.51 4.90 14.83
CA THR A 515 -8.39 5.34 13.97
C THR A 515 -8.59 5.06 12.48
N ARG A 516 -9.40 4.05 12.14
CA ARG A 516 -9.73 3.65 10.77
C ARG A 516 -11.13 3.04 10.72
N ILE A 517 -11.91 3.40 9.71
CA ILE A 517 -13.16 2.75 9.30
C ILE A 517 -13.14 2.65 7.77
N PRO A 518 -12.98 1.48 7.15
CA PRO A 518 -13.31 1.31 5.73
C PRO A 518 -14.83 1.20 5.56
N LEU A 519 -15.35 1.61 4.41
CA LEU A 519 -16.73 1.42 3.98
C LEU A 519 -16.75 1.06 2.49
N SER A 520 -17.70 0.23 2.09
CA SER A 520 -18.04 -0.08 0.70
C SER A 520 -19.56 0.08 0.49
N ASP A 521 -19.97 0.33 -0.74
CA ASP A 521 -21.37 0.16 -1.17
C ASP A 521 -21.59 -1.20 -1.86
N LYS A 522 -22.84 -1.49 -2.23
CA LYS A 522 -23.22 -2.72 -2.96
C LYS A 522 -22.90 -2.69 -4.46
N ALA A 523 -22.32 -1.59 -4.96
CA ALA A 523 -21.66 -1.52 -6.26
C ALA A 523 -20.15 -1.81 -6.19
N GLY A 524 -19.59 -1.91 -4.98
CA GLY A 524 -18.18 -2.17 -4.72
C GLY A 524 -17.29 -0.92 -4.59
N ASN A 525 -17.83 0.30 -4.61
CA ASN A 525 -16.99 1.51 -4.45
C ASN A 525 -16.52 1.65 -2.99
N LYS A 526 -15.20 1.71 -2.80
CA LYS A 526 -14.55 1.62 -1.47
C LYS A 526 -14.03 2.97 -1.00
N VAL A 527 -14.05 3.23 0.31
CA VAL A 527 -13.46 4.43 0.93
C VAL A 527 -13.01 4.19 2.37
N VAL A 528 -11.86 4.74 2.75
CA VAL A 528 -11.36 4.64 4.13
C VAL A 528 -11.36 5.99 4.85
N TYR A 529 -12.07 6.03 5.97
CA TYR A 529 -12.08 7.12 6.93
C TYR A 529 -11.05 6.90 8.05
N GLY A 530 -10.40 7.97 8.55
CA GLY A 530 -9.40 7.85 9.63
C GLY A 530 -9.22 9.10 10.50
N SER A 531 -8.62 8.90 11.68
CA SER A 531 -8.49 9.93 12.72
C SER A 531 -7.53 11.07 12.36
N SER A 532 -7.86 12.28 12.78
CA SER A 532 -6.98 13.45 12.76
C SER A 532 -5.95 13.44 13.90
N VAL A 533 -6.24 12.70 14.99
CA VAL A 533 -5.38 12.56 16.17
C VAL A 533 -4.31 11.48 15.94
N ILE A 534 -4.71 10.32 15.42
CA ILE A 534 -3.83 9.16 15.18
C ILE A 534 -3.79 8.84 13.68
N SER A 535 -2.63 8.98 13.06
CA SER A 535 -2.41 8.59 11.65
C SER A 535 -2.49 7.07 11.48
N ALA A 536 -3.54 6.60 10.80
CA ALA A 536 -3.58 5.27 10.20
C ALA A 536 -3.01 5.29 8.77
N ASN A 537 -2.58 4.12 8.27
CA ASN A 537 -2.22 3.94 6.87
C ASN A 537 -3.49 3.78 6.02
N ASN A 538 -3.40 4.09 4.73
CA ASN A 538 -4.45 3.93 3.71
C ASN A 538 -5.77 4.58 4.16
N VAL A 539 -5.80 5.92 4.17
CA VAL A 539 -6.94 6.77 4.58
C VAL A 539 -7.19 7.84 3.52
N ASP A 540 -8.42 7.90 3.02
CA ASP A 540 -8.85 8.78 1.92
C ASP A 540 -9.56 10.05 2.44
N ARG A 541 -10.33 9.88 3.51
CA ARG A 541 -11.18 10.92 4.13
C ARG A 541 -10.89 10.99 5.65
N PRO A 542 -10.91 12.19 6.28
CA PRO A 542 -10.88 12.29 7.73
C PRO A 542 -12.23 11.83 8.32
N LEU A 543 -12.23 11.23 9.51
CA LEU A 543 -13.46 10.99 10.28
C LEU A 543 -14.26 12.30 10.45
N PRO A 544 -15.61 12.25 10.39
CA PRO A 544 -16.45 13.44 10.58
C PRO A 544 -16.33 14.02 12.00
N ASN A 545 -16.12 13.15 12.99
CA ASN A 545 -15.85 13.51 14.38
C ASN A 545 -14.94 12.45 15.03
N GLU A 546 -14.17 12.85 16.05
CA GLU A 546 -13.37 11.92 16.85
C GLU A 546 -14.27 11.29 17.93
N ALA A 547 -14.63 10.01 17.75
CA ALA A 547 -15.28 9.21 18.78
C ALA A 547 -14.23 8.50 19.65
N THR A 548 -14.40 8.56 20.98
CA THR A 548 -13.40 8.08 21.95
C THR A 548 -14.01 7.29 23.09
N LEU A 549 -13.33 6.24 23.53
CA LEU A 549 -13.61 5.52 24.77
C LEU A 549 -12.59 5.94 25.83
N VAL A 550 -13.07 6.27 27.03
CA VAL A 550 -12.26 6.50 28.22
C VAL A 550 -12.19 5.21 29.06
N VAL A 551 -11.00 4.86 29.53
CA VAL A 551 -10.81 3.80 30.54
C VAL A 551 -10.31 4.44 31.84
N GLY A 552 -10.97 4.13 32.95
CA GLY A 552 -10.68 4.72 34.26
C GLY A 552 -11.04 6.20 34.33
N ASP A 553 -10.16 7.02 34.89
CA ASP A 553 -10.31 8.48 34.96
C ASP A 553 -10.01 9.20 33.61
N GLY A 554 -9.42 8.50 32.63
CA GLY A 554 -8.96 9.10 31.37
C GLY A 554 -7.74 10.04 31.49
N GLY A 555 -7.09 10.06 32.66
CA GLY A 555 -6.15 11.09 33.10
C GLY A 555 -4.75 11.04 32.46
N SER A 556 -4.63 11.20 31.14
CA SER A 556 -3.43 11.80 30.49
C SER A 556 -3.67 12.17 29.02
N ASN A 557 -4.38 13.27 28.79
CA ASN A 557 -4.61 13.87 27.47
C ASN A 557 -3.29 14.01 26.67
N PRO A 558 -3.17 13.49 25.41
CA PRO A 558 -2.39 14.12 24.33
C PRO A 558 -0.89 14.39 24.56
N TYR A 559 -0.66 15.39 25.41
CA TYR A 559 0.59 16.06 25.69
C TYR A 559 0.71 16.59 27.13
N LEU A 560 -0.36 16.67 27.92
CA LEU A 560 -0.38 17.34 29.24
C LEU A 560 0.15 16.41 30.36
N PRO A 561 0.50 16.94 31.55
CA PRO A 561 0.90 16.10 32.68
C PRO A 561 -0.23 15.16 33.15
N ASP A 562 0.16 14.01 33.69
CA ASP A 562 -0.73 13.01 34.31
C ASP A 562 -1.52 13.64 35.47
N GLU A 563 -2.82 13.38 35.58
CA GLU A 563 -3.69 14.09 36.53
C GLU A 563 -3.28 13.88 37.99
N GLY A 564 -3.42 14.94 38.81
CA GLY A 564 -2.94 14.96 40.20
C GLY A 564 -1.42 15.21 40.36
N SER A 565 -0.63 15.21 39.28
CA SER A 565 0.81 15.54 39.35
C SER A 565 1.04 17.00 39.75
N THR A 566 1.61 17.25 40.93
CA THR A 566 1.81 18.60 41.49
C THR A 566 3.27 19.06 41.54
N ASN A 567 4.19 18.22 42.04
CA ASN A 567 5.64 18.32 41.83
C ASN A 567 6.32 17.00 42.25
N PRO A 568 6.94 16.22 41.34
CA PRO A 568 7.13 16.49 39.91
C PRO A 568 5.83 16.56 39.11
N LEU A 569 5.92 17.22 37.95
CA LEU A 569 5.02 16.96 36.83
C LEU A 569 5.47 15.64 36.19
N ILE A 570 4.54 14.73 35.90
CA ILE A 570 4.80 13.42 35.28
C ILE A 570 4.00 13.34 33.98
N TRP A 571 4.53 12.64 32.96
CA TRP A 571 3.83 12.34 31.71
C TRP A 571 4.02 10.85 31.37
N TYR A 572 2.92 10.10 31.30
CA TYR A 572 2.85 8.68 30.86
C TYR A 572 3.75 7.72 31.64
N LYS A 573 4.19 8.10 32.85
CA LYS A 573 5.35 7.50 33.56
C LYS A 573 6.65 7.42 32.70
N ARG A 574 6.71 8.15 31.58
CA ARG A 574 7.83 8.20 30.61
C ARG A 574 8.71 9.43 30.78
N ALA A 575 8.18 10.55 31.25
CA ALA A 575 8.99 11.70 31.65
C ALA A 575 8.50 12.28 32.97
N ALA A 576 9.41 12.90 33.70
CA ALA A 576 9.06 13.69 34.88
C ALA A 576 9.98 14.90 35.04
N VAL A 577 9.43 16.02 35.51
CA VAL A 577 10.14 17.28 35.76
C VAL A 577 9.87 17.72 37.19
N LYS A 578 10.91 17.69 38.04
CA LYS A 578 10.87 18.16 39.43
C LYS A 578 11.46 19.55 39.57
N PHE A 579 10.65 20.47 40.09
CA PHE A 579 11.08 21.82 40.44
C PHE A 579 11.63 21.85 41.87
N PRO A 580 12.61 22.73 42.19
CA PRO A 580 13.16 22.85 43.54
C PRO A 580 12.22 23.55 44.54
N GLY A 581 11.10 24.12 44.07
CA GLY A 581 10.04 24.73 44.87
C GLY A 581 8.66 24.31 44.36
N THR A 582 7.67 25.19 44.40
CA THR A 582 6.38 24.96 43.71
C THR A 582 6.57 24.98 42.18
N VAL A 583 5.75 24.22 41.45
CA VAL A 583 5.65 24.35 39.99
C VAL A 583 5.11 25.74 39.66
N PRO A 584 5.74 26.52 38.76
CA PRO A 584 5.17 27.79 38.29
C PRO A 584 3.97 27.52 37.37
N ASP A 585 2.90 28.30 37.48
CA ASP A 585 1.62 28.09 36.78
C ASP A 585 1.77 27.84 35.27
N ALA A 586 2.70 28.54 34.61
CA ALA A 586 3.01 28.39 33.18
C ALA A 586 3.51 26.98 32.76
N PHE A 587 3.87 26.12 33.72
CA PHE A 587 4.29 24.74 33.50
C PHE A 587 3.20 23.71 33.84
N SER A 588 2.12 24.10 34.52
CA SER A 588 0.98 23.21 34.82
C SER A 588 0.25 22.71 33.56
N GLN A 589 0.48 23.37 32.42
CA GLN A 589 -0.03 23.01 31.09
C GLN A 589 1.13 22.76 30.10
N LEU A 590 2.30 22.32 30.58
CA LEU A 590 3.43 22.01 29.71
C LEU A 590 3.15 20.76 28.86
N GLU A 591 3.12 20.95 27.55
CA GLU A 591 2.92 19.89 26.59
C GLU A 591 4.22 19.12 26.25
N MET A 592 4.19 17.78 26.31
CA MET A 592 5.27 16.87 25.89
C MET A 592 4.73 15.75 24.99
N THR A 593 5.44 15.39 23.92
CA THR A 593 5.09 14.22 23.09
C THR A 593 6.23 13.21 22.97
N THR A 594 5.89 11.92 22.89
CA THR A 594 6.84 10.82 22.60
C THR A 594 6.76 10.32 21.15
N ARG A 595 6.07 11.04 20.26
CA ARG A 595 5.97 10.68 18.83
C ARG A 595 7.38 10.60 18.18
N PRO A 596 7.70 9.54 17.40
CA PRO A 596 9.00 9.42 16.76
C PRO A 596 9.34 10.61 15.85
N ASN A 597 10.57 11.12 15.96
CA ASN A 597 11.08 12.08 14.99
C ASN A 597 11.42 11.33 13.69
N GLY A 598 10.50 11.35 12.72
CA GLY A 598 10.65 10.64 11.45
C GLY A 598 11.93 10.97 10.66
N THR A 599 12.48 12.18 10.80
CA THR A 599 13.76 12.54 10.16
C THR A 599 14.92 11.73 10.76
N LEU A 600 14.96 11.63 12.08
CA LEU A 600 15.97 10.86 12.83
C LEU A 600 15.75 9.35 12.67
N HIS A 601 14.50 8.89 12.75
CA HIS A 601 14.13 7.49 12.59
C HIS A 601 14.51 6.96 11.19
N TYR A 602 14.29 7.74 10.12
CA TYR A 602 14.79 7.40 8.79
C TYR A 602 16.32 7.46 8.70
N LYS A 603 16.95 8.51 9.26
CA LYS A 603 18.41 8.70 9.21
C LYS A 603 19.21 7.55 9.86
N TYR A 604 18.64 6.90 10.89
CA TYR A 604 19.28 5.77 11.57
C TYR A 604 18.55 4.44 11.31
N ARG A 605 17.75 4.34 10.24
CA ARG A 605 16.94 3.15 9.90
C ARG A 605 17.75 1.87 9.96
N ASP A 606 18.96 1.87 9.42
CA ASP A 606 19.83 0.68 9.35
C ASP A 606 20.24 0.16 10.73
N LYS A 607 20.28 1.02 11.76
CA LYS A 607 20.47 0.61 13.16
C LYS A 607 19.19 0.05 13.78
N ILE A 608 18.03 0.60 13.43
CA ILE A 608 16.72 0.12 13.90
C ILE A 608 16.41 -1.26 13.31
N LEU A 609 16.73 -1.47 12.02
CA LEU A 609 16.65 -2.78 11.37
C LEU A 609 17.63 -3.80 11.99
N ALA A 610 18.79 -3.33 12.46
CA ALA A 610 19.72 -4.12 13.29
C ALA A 610 19.34 -4.18 14.79
N GLY A 611 18.07 -3.93 15.15
CA GLY A 611 17.51 -4.14 16.49
C GLY A 611 17.54 -2.94 17.45
N ALA A 612 18.03 -1.76 17.05
CA ALA A 612 18.15 -0.60 17.94
C ALA A 612 16.80 0.03 18.33
N ASN A 613 16.47 0.05 19.62
CA ASN A 613 15.29 0.73 20.14
C ASN A 613 15.54 2.23 20.32
N LEU A 614 14.49 3.04 20.06
CA LEU A 614 14.53 4.51 20.09
C LEU A 614 13.35 5.10 20.87
N TRP A 615 13.61 5.76 21.99
CA TRP A 615 12.59 6.44 22.80
C TRP A 615 12.73 7.96 22.69
N PHE A 616 11.73 8.63 22.09
CA PHE A 616 11.73 10.07 21.87
C PHE A 616 10.94 10.82 22.95
N TYR A 617 11.40 12.02 23.32
CA TYR A 617 10.74 12.90 24.29
C TYR A 617 10.86 14.36 23.82
N THR A 618 9.77 15.03 23.49
CA THR A 618 9.77 16.40 22.95
C THR A 618 8.82 17.30 23.73
N PHE A 619 9.36 18.17 24.57
CA PHE A 619 8.63 19.23 25.27
C PHE A 619 8.35 20.38 24.30
N LYS A 620 7.09 20.68 24.04
CA LYS A 620 6.66 21.75 23.13
C LYS A 620 7.01 23.12 23.73
N ASN A 621 7.15 24.12 22.85
CA ASN A 621 7.49 25.52 23.17
C ASN A 621 8.85 25.75 23.86
N SER A 622 9.58 24.69 24.25
CA SER A 622 10.94 24.71 24.83
C SER A 622 11.17 25.83 25.88
N PRO A 623 10.33 25.92 26.93
CA PRO A 623 10.37 27.04 27.86
C PRO A 623 11.69 27.13 28.64
N SER A 624 12.17 28.37 28.81
CA SER A 624 13.29 28.69 29.72
C SER A 624 12.81 28.58 31.18
N LEU A 625 13.56 27.85 32.00
CA LEU A 625 13.16 27.57 33.39
C LEU A 625 13.51 28.74 34.32
N PRO A 626 12.54 29.31 35.07
CA PRO A 626 12.81 30.38 36.03
C PRO A 626 13.41 29.83 37.33
N GLY A 627 14.41 30.54 37.87
CA GLY A 627 14.91 30.34 39.24
C GLY A 627 16.04 29.32 39.44
N GLY A 628 16.37 28.51 38.45
CA GLY A 628 17.48 27.55 38.54
C GLY A 628 17.22 26.25 37.78
N SER A 629 18.11 25.28 37.94
CA SER A 629 17.98 23.98 37.29
C SER A 629 16.83 23.16 37.89
N VAL A 630 16.01 22.55 37.03
CA VAL A 630 15.08 21.47 37.43
C VAL A 630 15.74 20.12 37.24
N THR A 631 15.22 19.09 37.91
CA THR A 631 15.61 17.70 37.64
C THR A 631 14.64 17.10 36.63
N LEU A 632 15.12 16.86 35.40
CA LEU A 632 14.41 16.13 34.35
C LEU A 632 14.77 14.65 34.45
N THR A 633 13.78 13.76 34.40
CA THR A 633 13.96 12.31 34.34
C THR A 633 13.23 11.76 33.12
N LEU A 634 13.90 10.88 32.36
CA LEU A 634 13.44 10.26 31.12
C LEU A 634 13.48 8.73 31.27
N GLY A 635 12.33 8.07 31.17
CA GLY A 635 12.16 6.64 31.37
C GLY A 635 11.17 6.02 30.40
N GLY A 636 10.95 4.71 30.51
CA GLY A 636 10.03 3.98 29.64
C GLY A 636 10.29 2.47 29.64
N PRO A 637 9.41 1.69 29.00
CA PRO A 637 9.61 0.24 28.86
C PRO A 637 10.91 -0.04 28.10
N GLY A 638 11.78 -0.90 28.65
CA GLY A 638 13.09 -1.24 28.09
C GLY A 638 14.24 -0.28 28.42
N VAL A 639 13.97 0.91 28.98
CA VAL A 639 15.03 1.87 29.36
C VAL A 639 15.74 1.38 30.63
N SER A 640 17.02 1.06 30.52
CA SER A 640 17.82 0.44 31.60
C SER A 640 18.95 1.33 32.13
N SER A 641 19.62 0.90 33.20
CA SER A 641 20.79 1.55 33.81
C SER A 641 22.11 1.33 33.05
N SER A 642 22.14 0.42 32.07
CA SER A 642 23.31 0.09 31.25
C SER A 642 22.94 0.03 29.76
N GLY A 643 23.96 0.09 28.89
CA GLY A 643 23.80 0.07 27.42
C GLY A 643 23.21 1.35 26.80
N CYS A 644 22.34 2.06 27.51
CA CYS A 644 21.61 3.22 26.98
C CYS A 644 22.49 4.46 26.75
N TYR A 645 22.19 5.18 25.66
CA TYR A 645 22.77 6.46 25.27
C TYR A 645 21.66 7.54 25.27
N VAL A 646 21.99 8.75 25.73
CA VAL A 646 21.06 9.89 25.79
C VAL A 646 21.55 11.01 24.88
N TYR A 647 20.70 11.42 23.95
CA TYR A 647 20.97 12.48 22.97
C TYR A 647 20.01 13.66 23.16
N SER A 648 20.51 14.89 23.06
CA SER A 648 19.64 16.05 22.78
C SER A 648 19.45 16.20 21.27
N ILE A 649 18.23 16.53 20.86
CA ILE A 649 17.86 16.86 19.49
C ILE A 649 17.80 18.39 19.36
N SER A 650 18.58 18.95 18.43
CA SER A 650 18.50 20.38 18.09
C SER A 650 17.38 20.67 17.08
N GLY A 651 17.01 21.94 16.90
CA GLY A 651 15.99 22.39 15.94
C GLY A 651 16.31 22.14 14.45
N SER A 652 17.41 21.46 14.12
CA SER A 652 17.74 20.97 12.78
C SER A 652 17.82 19.44 12.70
N ASP A 653 17.10 18.71 13.58
CA ASP A 653 17.09 17.24 13.67
C ASP A 653 18.50 16.62 13.83
N THR A 654 19.42 17.34 14.49
CA THR A 654 20.78 16.86 14.79
C THR A 654 20.88 16.34 16.22
N LEU A 655 21.40 15.12 16.38
CA LEU A 655 21.77 14.57 17.70
C LEU A 655 23.08 15.16 18.20
N ALA A 656 23.14 15.45 19.51
CA ALA A 656 24.38 15.57 20.25
C ALA A 656 24.36 14.59 21.43
N ASP A 657 25.41 13.78 21.57
CA ASP A 657 25.57 12.85 22.70
C ASP A 657 25.74 13.64 23.99
N ILE A 658 24.85 13.40 24.94
CA ILE A 658 24.84 14.01 26.27
C ILE A 658 24.68 12.96 27.37
N THR A 659 24.98 11.69 27.07
CA THR A 659 24.84 10.56 28.00
C THR A 659 25.57 10.83 29.31
N SER A 660 26.76 11.44 29.25
CA SER A 660 27.59 11.86 30.39
C SER A 660 27.01 12.99 31.27
N LYS A 661 25.90 13.62 30.87
CA LYS A 661 25.17 14.61 31.68
C LYS A 661 23.99 14.02 32.45
N PHE A 662 23.59 12.79 32.11
CA PHE A 662 22.52 12.06 32.76
C PHE A 662 23.10 10.95 33.64
N SER A 663 22.30 10.48 34.61
CA SER A 663 22.61 9.31 35.41
C SER A 663 21.31 8.56 35.70
N TYR A 664 21.32 7.24 35.52
CA TYR A 664 20.12 6.43 35.76
C TYR A 664 19.73 6.46 37.25
N ARG A 665 18.42 6.58 37.51
CA ARG A 665 17.82 6.69 38.83
C ARG A 665 16.64 5.74 38.97
N THR A 666 16.51 5.16 40.16
CA THR A 666 15.39 4.32 40.59
C THR A 666 14.56 4.94 41.71
N ASP A 667 14.91 6.15 42.18
CA ASP A 667 14.29 6.82 43.33
C ASP A 667 12.97 7.52 42.97
N THR A 668 11.95 6.73 42.59
CA THR A 668 10.60 7.19 42.21
C THR A 668 9.95 8.14 43.22
N GLN A 669 10.21 7.99 44.52
CA GLN A 669 9.76 8.94 45.55
C GLN A 669 10.29 10.37 45.34
N ASN A 670 11.47 10.50 44.74
CA ASN A 670 12.11 11.78 44.45
C ASN A 670 11.85 12.25 43.02
N THR A 671 11.91 11.36 42.03
CA THR A 671 11.84 11.72 40.59
C THR A 671 10.46 11.50 39.97
N GLY A 672 9.50 10.90 40.67
CA GLY A 672 8.20 10.46 40.14
C GLY A 672 8.29 9.15 39.35
N ILE A 673 9.33 8.98 38.54
CA ILE A 673 9.59 7.81 37.69
C ILE A 673 11.03 7.33 37.84
N ALA A 674 11.28 6.06 37.53
CA ALA A 674 12.64 5.57 37.27
C ALA A 674 13.08 5.94 35.84
N GLY A 675 14.37 6.19 35.62
CA GLY A 675 14.91 6.55 34.31
C GLY A 675 16.23 7.33 34.37
N TRP A 676 16.72 7.74 33.20
CA TRP A 676 17.88 8.62 33.08
C TRP A 676 17.53 10.02 33.55
N SER A 677 18.23 10.52 34.57
CA SER A 677 17.93 11.79 35.22
C SER A 677 19.09 12.78 35.11
N ALA A 678 18.77 14.06 34.90
CA ALA A 678 19.74 15.15 34.81
C ALA A 678 19.18 16.47 35.36
N ASN A 679 20.07 17.32 35.84
CA ASN A 679 19.74 18.71 36.15
C ASN A 679 19.85 19.56 34.87
N VAL A 680 18.72 20.11 34.41
CA VAL A 680 18.62 20.90 33.19
C VAL A 680 18.09 22.33 33.45
N SER A 681 18.58 23.30 32.67
CA SER A 681 18.19 24.72 32.72
C SER A 681 17.22 25.15 31.59
N SER A 682 16.94 24.25 30.65
CA SER A 682 15.88 24.38 29.64
C SER A 682 15.35 23.01 29.25
N LEU A 683 14.07 22.95 28.88
CA LEU A 683 13.45 21.75 28.29
C LEU A 683 13.44 21.85 26.76
N GLY A 684 13.46 20.71 26.08
CA GLY A 684 13.54 20.64 24.62
C GLY A 684 13.21 19.25 24.09
N ALA A 685 13.99 18.75 23.13
CA ALA A 685 13.81 17.43 22.55
C ALA A 685 14.99 16.51 22.87
N TYR A 686 14.68 15.25 23.21
CA TYR A 686 15.62 14.23 23.66
C TYR A 686 15.30 12.89 22.99
N LEU A 687 16.32 12.04 22.90
CA LEU A 687 16.25 10.66 22.41
C LEU A 687 17.10 9.77 23.31
N ILE A 688 16.53 8.65 23.78
CA ILE A 688 17.29 7.53 24.35
C ILE A 688 17.38 6.43 23.29
N SER A 689 18.51 5.72 23.23
CA SER A 689 18.63 4.46 22.51
C SER A 689 19.48 3.46 23.29
N ASP A 690 19.20 2.17 23.13
CA ASP A 690 20.04 1.06 23.62
C ASP A 690 21.35 0.89 22.81
N THR A 691 21.40 1.51 21.62
CA THR A 691 22.44 1.32 20.62
C THR A 691 23.10 2.65 20.30
N LYS A 692 24.43 2.66 20.14
CA LYS A 692 25.15 3.90 19.88
C LYS A 692 24.92 4.39 18.44
N LEU A 693 24.18 5.49 18.30
CA LEU A 693 23.78 6.06 17.01
C LEU A 693 24.89 6.91 16.33
N LEU A 694 25.91 7.32 17.11
CA LEU A 694 27.02 8.15 16.64
C LEU A 694 28.35 7.42 16.80
N SER A 695 29.10 7.27 15.71
CA SER A 695 30.46 6.73 15.71
C SER A 695 31.42 7.67 16.44
N SER A 696 32.46 7.10 17.06
CA SER A 696 33.41 7.85 17.90
C SER A 696 34.47 8.57 17.06
N SER A 697 34.27 9.86 16.79
CA SER A 697 35.30 10.76 16.28
C SER A 697 35.44 12.01 17.15
N SER A 698 36.69 12.38 17.44
CA SER A 698 37.14 13.59 18.15
C SER A 698 36.46 13.94 19.49
N SER A 699 37.06 13.49 20.58
CA SER A 699 37.21 14.35 21.76
C SER A 699 38.26 15.45 21.48
N GLY A 700 38.00 16.68 21.90
CA GLY A 700 38.93 17.81 21.70
C GLY A 700 38.26 19.16 21.95
N GLY A 701 38.67 19.89 22.99
CA GLY A 701 37.96 21.08 23.48
C GLY A 701 38.52 22.43 23.00
N GLY A 702 37.80 23.51 23.37
CA GLY A 702 38.16 24.91 23.12
C GLY A 702 37.38 25.54 21.94
N GLY A 703 36.93 26.80 22.00
CA GLY A 703 36.94 27.73 23.14
C GLY A 703 36.55 29.16 22.73
N GLY A 704 35.51 29.73 23.37
CA GLY A 704 34.97 31.07 23.04
C GLY A 704 34.11 31.09 21.75
N GLY A 705 33.27 32.11 21.51
CA GLY A 705 32.89 33.24 22.36
C GLY A 705 31.92 34.20 21.62
N GLY A 706 30.95 34.78 22.33
CA GLY A 706 29.83 35.53 21.74
C GLY A 706 28.75 34.60 21.15
N GLY A 707 27.44 34.89 21.20
CA GLY A 707 26.76 36.16 21.44
C GLY A 707 26.36 36.83 20.11
N GLY A 708 25.08 37.09 19.82
CA GLY A 708 23.86 36.78 20.57
C GLY A 708 22.64 37.46 19.93
N GLY A 709 21.47 36.79 19.94
CA GLY A 709 20.27 37.23 19.21
C GLY A 709 20.36 37.00 17.69
N GLY A 710 19.29 36.72 16.96
CA GLY A 710 17.87 36.64 17.34
C GLY A 710 17.00 37.31 16.28
N GLY A 711 16.42 36.55 15.33
CA GLY A 711 15.91 37.12 14.07
C GLY A 711 14.68 36.45 13.41
N LYS A 712 13.87 35.74 14.20
CA LYS A 712 12.49 35.25 13.94
C LYS A 712 12.00 35.07 12.47
N GLY A 713 11.65 33.82 12.15
CA GLY A 713 10.47 33.46 11.34
C GLY A 713 10.65 33.35 9.81
N GLY A 714 10.02 32.39 9.13
CA GLY A 714 9.21 31.26 9.65
C GLY A 714 8.17 30.76 8.64
N GLY A 715 7.55 29.62 8.95
CA GLY A 715 6.33 29.11 8.30
C GLY A 715 6.50 28.36 6.98
N GLY A 716 5.59 27.40 6.72
CA GLY A 716 5.33 26.89 5.37
C GLY A 716 5.55 25.39 5.17
N GLY A 717 4.68 24.58 5.78
CA GLY A 717 4.67 23.12 5.77
C GLY A 717 4.58 22.40 4.40
N GLY A 718 4.64 21.06 4.49
CA GLY A 718 4.61 20.14 3.36
C GLY A 718 5.26 18.80 3.72
N LYS A 719 4.56 17.95 4.49
CA LYS A 719 4.89 16.52 4.66
C LYS A 719 3.87 15.68 3.89
N GLY A 720 4.31 14.52 3.42
CA GLY A 720 3.54 13.60 2.57
C GLY A 720 4.37 13.23 1.34
N GLY A 721 4.82 11.99 1.17
CA GLY A 721 4.72 10.84 2.08
C GLY A 721 5.65 9.72 1.62
N GLY A 722 5.52 8.54 2.24
CA GLY A 722 6.10 7.28 1.75
C GLY A 722 5.25 6.13 2.27
N GLY A 723 5.12 5.01 1.55
CA GLY A 723 5.66 4.70 0.21
C GLY A 723 5.36 3.24 -0.14
N GLY A 724 5.86 2.75 -1.27
CA GLY A 724 5.77 1.33 -1.65
C GLY A 724 4.79 1.04 -2.80
N ALA A 725 5.24 1.32 -4.02
CA ALA A 725 4.89 0.62 -5.26
C ALA A 725 6.14 0.70 -6.16
N GLY A 726 6.38 -0.29 -7.03
CA GLY A 726 7.64 -0.44 -7.77
C GLY A 726 7.89 0.69 -8.79
N GLY A 727 6.83 1.12 -9.46
CA GLY A 727 6.87 2.03 -10.59
C GLY A 727 7.72 3.27 -10.33
N THR A 728 8.61 3.58 -11.28
CA THR A 728 9.51 4.76 -11.21
C THR A 728 8.75 6.07 -11.44
N ALA A 729 7.87 6.39 -10.49
CA ALA A 729 6.92 7.47 -10.51
C ALA A 729 7.58 8.77 -10.97
N ASN A 730 7.09 9.31 -12.09
CA ASN A 730 7.64 10.50 -12.69
C ASN A 730 7.41 11.70 -11.76
N VAL A 731 8.39 12.01 -10.89
CA VAL A 731 8.33 13.05 -9.84
C VAL A 731 8.00 14.45 -10.39
N SER A 732 8.15 14.60 -11.72
CA SER A 732 7.80 15.77 -12.51
C SER A 732 6.31 15.87 -12.87
N LEU A 733 5.49 14.80 -12.87
CA LEU A 733 4.10 14.84 -13.32
C LEU A 733 3.13 15.24 -12.19
N VAL A 734 2.18 16.12 -12.50
CA VAL A 734 1.12 16.55 -11.58
C VAL A 734 -0.02 15.53 -11.56
N LYS A 735 -0.18 14.81 -10.44
CA LYS A 735 -1.27 13.84 -10.21
C LYS A 735 -2.65 14.51 -10.34
N THR A 736 -3.53 13.92 -11.16
CA THR A 736 -4.87 14.43 -11.49
C THR A 736 -5.70 14.78 -10.26
N ALA A 737 -5.82 13.84 -9.31
CA ALA A 737 -6.62 14.01 -8.09
C ALA A 737 -6.15 15.18 -7.20
N THR A 738 -4.84 15.47 -7.17
CA THR A 738 -4.32 16.64 -6.45
C THR A 738 -4.71 17.95 -7.13
N ALA A 739 -4.70 17.98 -8.47
CA ALA A 739 -5.06 19.15 -9.24
C ALA A 739 -6.58 19.44 -9.21
N THR A 740 -7.42 18.42 -9.33
CA THR A 740 -8.88 18.56 -9.23
C THR A 740 -9.31 18.97 -7.82
N LYS A 741 -8.82 18.30 -6.76
CA LYS A 741 -9.14 18.64 -5.35
C LYS A 741 -8.72 20.08 -4.98
N SER A 742 -7.54 20.53 -5.42
CA SER A 742 -7.09 21.93 -5.27
C SER A 742 -8.01 22.91 -6.01
N THR A 743 -8.52 22.53 -7.19
CA THR A 743 -9.40 23.35 -8.02
C THR A 743 -10.81 23.46 -7.45
N THR A 744 -11.44 22.34 -7.07
CA THR A 744 -12.76 22.34 -6.42
C THR A 744 -12.75 23.21 -5.17
N ASN A 745 -11.71 23.07 -4.32
CA ASN A 745 -11.57 23.90 -3.12
C ASN A 745 -11.36 25.39 -3.46
N ALA A 746 -10.57 25.72 -4.48
CA ALA A 746 -10.38 27.10 -4.91
C ALA A 746 -11.68 27.73 -5.47
N VAL A 747 -12.48 26.96 -6.22
CA VAL A 747 -13.75 27.40 -6.79
C VAL A 747 -14.81 27.60 -5.70
N SER A 748 -15.01 26.63 -4.80
CA SER A 748 -15.96 26.75 -3.69
C SER A 748 -15.65 27.95 -2.79
N ASN A 749 -14.37 28.17 -2.46
CA ASN A 749 -13.93 29.33 -1.68
C ASN A 749 -14.15 30.66 -2.43
N ALA A 750 -13.89 30.70 -3.75
CA ALA A 750 -14.12 31.89 -4.56
C ALA A 750 -15.61 32.24 -4.67
N ILE A 751 -16.49 31.23 -4.80
CA ILE A 751 -17.96 31.40 -4.80
C ILE A 751 -18.45 31.90 -3.43
N ALA A 752 -17.98 31.31 -2.33
CA ALA A 752 -18.35 31.74 -0.98
C ALA A 752 -17.93 33.20 -0.71
N ALA A 753 -16.71 33.58 -1.12
CA ALA A 753 -16.22 34.95 -1.03
C ALA A 753 -17.03 35.92 -1.90
N ALA A 754 -17.35 35.54 -3.15
CA ALA A 754 -18.14 36.36 -4.07
C ALA A 754 -19.58 36.58 -3.56
N LYS A 755 -20.25 35.52 -3.06
CA LYS A 755 -21.58 35.64 -2.44
C LYS A 755 -21.56 36.53 -1.21
N LYS A 756 -20.55 36.40 -0.33
CA LYS A 756 -20.36 37.28 0.83
C LYS A 756 -20.09 38.75 0.45
N ALA A 757 -19.56 39.00 -0.75
CA ALA A 757 -19.28 40.32 -1.29
C ALA A 757 -20.39 40.88 -2.22
N GLY A 758 -21.47 40.13 -2.48
CA GLY A 758 -22.52 40.52 -3.43
C GLY A 758 -22.08 40.55 -4.90
N LEU A 759 -21.11 39.70 -5.28
CA LEU A 759 -20.51 39.66 -6.61
C LEU A 759 -21.00 38.45 -7.43
N ASN A 760 -21.42 38.72 -8.67
CA ASN A 760 -21.91 37.69 -9.61
C ASN A 760 -20.77 37.02 -10.41
N MET A 761 -19.52 37.44 -10.21
CA MET A 761 -18.32 36.86 -10.82
C MET A 761 -17.24 36.60 -9.77
N ALA A 762 -16.46 35.54 -9.96
CA ALA A 762 -15.34 35.19 -9.11
C ALA A 762 -14.13 34.70 -9.92
N SER A 763 -12.94 34.79 -9.33
CA SER A 763 -11.70 34.23 -9.88
C SER A 763 -11.11 33.21 -8.91
N ALA A 764 -10.98 31.96 -9.35
CA ALA A 764 -10.36 30.88 -8.60
C ALA A 764 -8.93 30.62 -9.10
N ASN A 765 -7.99 30.44 -8.16
CA ASN A 765 -6.62 30.03 -8.48
C ASN A 765 -6.26 28.77 -7.69
N ALA A 766 -6.28 27.63 -8.37
CA ALA A 766 -5.83 26.36 -7.83
C ALA A 766 -4.28 26.38 -7.78
N THR A 767 -3.68 26.02 -6.65
CA THR A 767 -2.22 26.04 -6.49
C THR A 767 -1.69 24.64 -6.20
N ILE A 768 -0.62 24.27 -6.91
CA ILE A 768 0.07 22.98 -6.83
C ILE A 768 1.57 23.23 -6.60
N LYS A 769 2.19 22.48 -5.68
CA LYS A 769 3.59 22.68 -5.25
C LYS A 769 4.51 21.47 -5.52
N VAL A 770 3.96 20.42 -6.13
CA VAL A 770 4.62 19.14 -6.45
C VAL A 770 4.30 18.81 -7.91
N GLY A 771 5.29 18.28 -8.64
CA GLY A 771 5.23 18.21 -10.10
C GLY A 771 5.55 19.56 -10.78
N THR A 772 5.98 19.47 -12.03
CA THR A 772 6.32 20.57 -12.95
C THR A 772 5.81 20.33 -14.37
N GLU A 773 5.13 19.22 -14.62
CA GLU A 773 4.58 18.80 -15.91
C GLU A 773 3.10 18.45 -15.74
N VAL A 774 2.27 18.76 -16.75
CA VAL A 774 0.84 18.50 -16.73
C VAL A 774 0.44 17.76 -18.01
N SER A 775 -0.39 16.72 -17.87
CA SER A 775 -0.95 15.98 -19.00
C SER A 775 -2.23 16.63 -19.54
N PRO A 776 -2.60 16.36 -20.82
CA PRO A 776 -3.87 16.79 -21.37
C PRO A 776 -5.08 16.29 -20.55
N GLN A 777 -4.98 15.08 -19.99
CA GLN A 777 -5.96 14.47 -19.09
C GLN A 777 -6.12 15.31 -17.81
N THR A 778 -5.01 15.62 -17.11
CA THR A 778 -5.04 16.46 -15.91
C THR A 778 -5.63 17.84 -16.19
N ALA A 779 -5.28 18.47 -17.33
CA ALA A 779 -5.83 19.77 -17.71
C ALA A 779 -7.36 19.72 -17.98
N LYS A 780 -7.83 18.71 -18.72
CA LYS A 780 -9.27 18.48 -18.98
C LYS A 780 -10.04 18.18 -17.68
N ALA A 781 -9.50 17.33 -16.82
CA ALA A 781 -10.11 16.97 -15.53
C ALA A 781 -10.23 18.18 -14.60
N VAL A 782 -9.19 19.03 -14.54
CA VAL A 782 -9.21 20.31 -13.82
C VAL A 782 -10.28 21.26 -14.37
N ALA A 783 -10.44 21.35 -15.70
CA ALA A 783 -11.49 22.14 -16.32
C ALA A 783 -12.90 21.60 -16.01
N LYS A 784 -13.11 20.28 -16.07
CA LYS A 784 -14.38 19.60 -15.68
C LYS A 784 -14.70 19.88 -14.21
N ALA A 785 -13.75 19.65 -13.30
CA ALA A 785 -13.92 19.90 -11.86
C ALA A 785 -14.25 21.37 -11.54
N ALA A 786 -13.60 22.32 -12.22
CA ALA A 786 -13.92 23.74 -12.08
C ALA A 786 -15.35 24.08 -12.51
N ALA A 787 -15.82 23.51 -13.62
CA ALA A 787 -17.19 23.70 -14.11
C ALA A 787 -18.22 23.07 -13.16
N THR A 788 -18.01 21.82 -12.73
CA THR A 788 -18.89 21.12 -11.78
C THR A 788 -18.99 21.85 -10.45
N ALA A 789 -17.88 22.35 -9.89
CA ALA A 789 -17.88 23.09 -8.63
C ALA A 789 -18.62 24.45 -8.72
N ALA A 790 -18.72 25.04 -9.91
CA ALA A 790 -19.50 26.26 -10.16
C ALA A 790 -20.97 26.00 -10.58
N ALA A 791 -21.30 24.77 -10.98
CA ALA A 791 -22.61 24.40 -11.51
C ALA A 791 -23.75 24.73 -10.52
N ASN A 792 -24.81 25.34 -11.03
CA ASN A 792 -26.01 25.75 -10.29
C ASN A 792 -25.76 26.66 -9.07
N LYS A 793 -24.55 27.23 -8.90
CA LYS A 793 -24.23 28.10 -7.75
C LYS A 793 -24.53 29.59 -7.97
N GLY A 794 -24.85 30.02 -9.20
CA GLY A 794 -25.29 31.39 -9.51
C GLY A 794 -24.17 32.45 -9.58
N VAL A 795 -22.90 32.03 -9.67
CA VAL A 795 -21.73 32.93 -9.77
C VAL A 795 -20.84 32.42 -10.90
N THR A 796 -20.47 33.29 -11.85
CA THR A 796 -19.57 32.92 -12.95
C THR A 796 -18.12 32.88 -12.46
N VAL A 797 -17.49 31.70 -12.49
CA VAL A 797 -16.11 31.52 -11.98
C VAL A 797 -15.11 31.37 -13.12
N THR A 798 -14.11 32.24 -13.17
CA THR A 798 -12.92 32.04 -14.01
C THR A 798 -11.87 31.29 -13.20
N SER A 799 -11.49 30.09 -13.66
CA SER A 799 -10.55 29.22 -12.94
C SER A 799 -9.18 29.19 -13.62
N THR A 800 -8.12 29.18 -12.81
CA THR A 800 -6.73 29.13 -13.27
C THR A 800 -5.93 28.15 -12.43
N LEU A 801 -4.99 27.45 -13.05
CA LEU A 801 -4.09 26.50 -12.38
C LEU A 801 -2.69 27.12 -12.27
N SER A 802 -2.13 27.13 -11.05
CA SER A 802 -0.80 27.63 -10.71
C SER A 802 0.10 26.48 -10.27
N LEU A 803 1.18 26.24 -11.02
CA LEU A 803 2.28 25.37 -10.61
C LEU A 803 3.37 26.22 -9.96
N GLU A 804 3.76 25.89 -8.73
CA GLU A 804 4.79 26.62 -7.98
C GLU A 804 6.00 25.73 -7.68
N LYS A 805 7.17 26.12 -8.17
CA LYS A 805 8.43 25.56 -7.67
C LYS A 805 9.01 26.47 -6.60
N TRP A 806 9.13 25.95 -5.39
CA TRP A 806 9.81 26.59 -4.28
C TRP A 806 11.25 26.06 -4.15
N LYS A 807 12.14 26.88 -3.60
CA LYS A 807 13.52 26.53 -3.24
C LYS A 807 13.87 27.14 -1.89
N ILE A 808 14.80 26.55 -1.17
CA ILE A 808 15.41 27.19 0.01
C ILE A 808 16.44 28.21 -0.49
N ASP A 809 16.29 29.46 -0.07
CA ASP A 809 17.35 30.47 -0.20
C ASP A 809 18.48 30.12 0.78
N ARG A 810 19.67 29.80 0.24
CA ARG A 810 20.82 29.37 1.06
C ARG A 810 21.34 30.46 2.01
N THR A 811 21.06 31.74 1.73
CA THR A 811 21.50 32.88 2.54
C THR A 811 20.49 33.22 3.63
N THR A 812 19.18 33.19 3.33
CA THR A 812 18.13 33.54 4.31
C THR A 812 17.50 32.33 5.01
N GLN A 813 17.75 31.11 4.52
CA GLN A 813 17.16 29.84 4.96
C GLN A 813 15.62 29.82 4.92
N LYS A 814 15.01 30.67 4.08
CA LYS A 814 13.56 30.72 3.88
C LYS A 814 13.18 30.04 2.57
N ASN A 815 11.99 29.44 2.54
CA ASN A 815 11.36 29.02 1.30
C ASN A 815 11.05 30.25 0.45
N VAL A 816 11.69 30.37 -0.70
CA VAL A 816 11.43 31.40 -1.71
C VAL A 816 10.89 30.76 -2.98
N LEU A 817 9.97 31.43 -3.65
CA LEU A 817 9.49 31.00 -4.95
C LEU A 817 10.67 31.02 -5.95
N GLN A 818 10.87 29.92 -6.68
CA GLN A 818 11.81 29.89 -7.81
C GLN A 818 11.11 30.39 -9.07
N TYR A 819 9.91 29.86 -9.33
CA TYR A 819 8.95 30.37 -10.30
C TYR A 819 7.53 29.91 -9.95
N ARG A 820 6.53 30.66 -10.40
CA ARG A 820 5.15 30.18 -10.58
C ARG A 820 4.82 30.21 -12.07
N ALA A 821 4.15 29.18 -12.57
CA ALA A 821 3.54 29.14 -13.89
C ALA A 821 2.02 29.06 -13.72
N THR A 822 1.27 30.03 -14.24
CA THR A 822 -0.19 30.11 -14.12
C THR A 822 -0.84 30.14 -15.49
N PHE A 823 -1.80 29.25 -15.74
CA PHE A 823 -2.54 29.16 -17.00
C PHE A 823 -4.03 28.90 -16.77
N ASP A 824 -4.80 29.04 -17.85
CA ASP A 824 -6.22 28.71 -17.90
C ASP A 824 -6.38 27.28 -18.47
N PRO A 825 -6.87 26.31 -17.67
CA PRO A 825 -7.00 24.92 -18.10
C PRO A 825 -8.02 24.74 -19.24
N THR A 826 -8.99 25.65 -19.40
CA THR A 826 -9.97 25.60 -20.50
C THR A 826 -9.35 25.95 -21.86
N LYS A 827 -8.17 26.58 -21.87
CA LYS A 827 -7.43 26.95 -23.08
C LYS A 827 -6.37 25.92 -23.49
N TRP A 828 -6.35 24.75 -22.85
CA TRP A 828 -5.39 23.69 -23.14
C TRP A 828 -5.63 23.06 -24.52
N THR A 829 -4.63 23.13 -25.40
CA THR A 829 -4.68 22.62 -26.79
C THR A 829 -3.63 21.55 -27.10
N ALA A 830 -2.69 21.29 -26.19
CA ALA A 830 -1.60 20.34 -26.42
C ALA A 830 -2.09 18.89 -26.30
N LEU A 831 -1.69 18.04 -27.25
CA LEU A 831 -1.99 16.60 -27.25
C LEU A 831 -0.98 15.76 -26.45
N ALA A 832 0.06 16.39 -25.90
CA ALA A 832 1.11 15.76 -25.10
C ALA A 832 1.37 16.58 -23.81
N ASN A 833 2.10 15.98 -22.87
CA ASN A 833 2.43 16.62 -21.59
C ASN A 833 3.29 17.88 -21.83
N LEU A 834 2.95 18.98 -21.12
CA LEU A 834 3.73 20.23 -21.18
C LEU A 834 4.59 20.41 -19.94
N LYS A 835 5.86 20.81 -20.13
CA LYS A 835 6.85 21.01 -19.06
C LYS A 835 6.96 22.48 -18.65
N PHE A 836 6.54 22.82 -17.44
CA PHE A 836 6.56 24.19 -16.92
C PHE A 836 7.85 24.55 -16.15
N SER A 837 8.80 23.62 -16.08
CA SER A 837 10.09 23.86 -15.42
C SER A 837 11.00 24.80 -16.22
N LEU A 838 11.74 25.64 -15.47
CA LEU A 838 12.61 26.66 -16.05
C LEU A 838 13.86 26.97 -15.23
N LYS A 839 14.84 27.56 -15.91
CA LYS A 839 16.08 28.13 -15.39
C LYS A 839 16.16 29.61 -15.79
N THR A 840 16.67 30.45 -14.89
CA THR A 840 16.75 31.91 -15.07
C THR A 840 18.06 32.37 -15.70
N ASP A 841 18.80 31.47 -16.34
CA ASP A 841 19.91 31.76 -17.24
C ASP A 841 20.19 30.59 -18.21
N ASP A 842 20.86 30.89 -19.32
CA ASP A 842 21.59 29.93 -20.16
C ASP A 842 22.86 30.62 -20.66
N SER A 843 24.00 30.35 -20.00
CA SER A 843 25.28 31.02 -20.26
C SER A 843 25.81 30.79 -21.68
N VAL A 844 25.48 29.65 -22.31
CA VAL A 844 25.90 29.32 -23.67
C VAL A 844 25.11 30.13 -24.70
N ILE A 845 23.80 30.25 -24.53
CA ILE A 845 22.98 31.12 -25.40
C ILE A 845 23.32 32.59 -25.14
N ARG A 846 23.54 33.01 -23.89
CA ARG A 846 24.01 34.35 -23.52
C ARG A 846 25.30 34.72 -24.25
N ALA A 847 26.31 33.84 -24.22
CA ALA A 847 27.59 34.05 -24.91
C ALA A 847 27.45 34.00 -26.45
N THR A 848 26.47 33.25 -26.98
CA THR A 848 26.20 33.18 -28.43
C THR A 848 25.53 34.47 -28.92
N LEU A 849 24.47 34.93 -28.25
CA LEU A 849 23.75 36.14 -28.65
C LEU A 849 24.56 37.42 -28.42
N ALA A 850 25.42 37.46 -27.38
CA ALA A 850 26.35 38.56 -27.15
C ALA A 850 27.44 38.72 -28.24
N LYS A 851 27.62 37.73 -29.13
CA LYS A 851 28.46 37.89 -30.34
C LYS A 851 27.71 38.59 -31.48
N ILE A 852 26.38 38.45 -31.53
CA ILE A 852 25.52 38.89 -32.65
C ILE A 852 24.89 40.25 -32.38
N TYR A 853 24.57 40.56 -31.11
CA TYR A 853 23.86 41.77 -30.70
C TYR A 853 24.66 42.56 -29.65
N SER A 854 24.42 43.87 -29.58
CA SER A 854 25.08 44.79 -28.63
C SER A 854 24.33 44.98 -27.30
N ASN A 855 23.09 44.50 -27.21
CA ASN A 855 22.24 44.63 -26.02
C ASN A 855 22.79 43.89 -24.79
N GLN A 856 22.52 44.44 -23.60
CA GLN A 856 22.45 43.63 -22.39
C GLN A 856 21.20 42.73 -22.46
N MET A 857 21.26 41.55 -21.84
CA MET A 857 20.18 40.55 -21.90
C MET A 857 20.03 39.82 -20.57
N ALA A 858 18.80 39.45 -20.22
CA ALA A 858 18.49 38.34 -19.34
C ALA A 858 17.91 37.19 -20.17
N ILE A 859 18.04 35.95 -19.70
CA ILE A 859 17.56 34.76 -20.41
C ILE A 859 16.74 33.90 -19.44
N ILE A 860 15.57 33.46 -19.90
CA ILE A 860 14.81 32.39 -19.26
C ILE A 860 14.86 31.19 -20.22
N LYS A 861 15.13 30.01 -19.68
CA LYS A 861 15.15 28.74 -20.39
C LYS A 861 14.09 27.85 -19.79
N PHE A 862 13.05 27.53 -20.56
CA PHE A 862 12.13 26.43 -20.24
C PHE A 862 12.76 25.10 -20.63
N ASP A 863 12.40 24.03 -19.92
CA ASP A 863 12.74 22.67 -20.35
C ASP A 863 11.72 22.16 -21.43
N GLN A 864 10.56 22.82 -21.58
CA GLN A 864 9.66 22.63 -22.73
C GLN A 864 10.25 23.22 -24.01
N ALA A 865 10.25 22.42 -25.08
CA ALA A 865 10.58 22.86 -26.43
C ALA A 865 9.35 23.46 -27.17
N GLY A 866 9.59 24.41 -28.08
CA GLY A 866 8.56 24.93 -28.99
C GLY A 866 7.59 25.92 -28.32
N THR A 867 6.37 25.47 -28.05
CA THR A 867 5.24 26.30 -27.62
C THR A 867 4.40 25.57 -26.56
N PHE A 868 3.75 26.33 -25.67
CA PHE A 868 2.77 25.81 -24.72
C PHE A 868 1.37 25.63 -25.33
N GLY A 869 1.15 26.05 -26.58
CA GLY A 869 -0.17 26.00 -27.25
C GLY A 869 -1.24 26.96 -26.69
N MET A 870 -1.00 27.52 -25.51
CA MET A 870 -1.89 28.41 -24.76
C MET A 870 -1.09 29.56 -24.09
N PRO A 871 -1.73 30.68 -23.70
CA PRO A 871 -1.06 31.72 -22.93
C PRO A 871 -0.76 31.25 -21.50
N VAL A 872 0.52 31.27 -21.11
CA VAL A 872 0.98 30.96 -19.75
C VAL A 872 1.65 32.19 -19.14
N THR A 873 1.22 32.57 -17.95
CA THR A 873 1.82 33.67 -17.18
C THR A 873 2.84 33.12 -16.20
N PHE A 874 4.10 33.52 -16.35
CA PHE A 874 5.19 33.13 -15.47
C PHE A 874 5.59 34.27 -14.54
N ALA A 875 5.71 33.97 -13.25
CA ALA A 875 6.33 34.83 -12.25
C ALA A 875 7.70 34.27 -11.89
N VAL A 876 8.78 34.91 -12.35
CA VAL A 876 10.17 34.41 -12.16
C VAL A 876 11.10 35.57 -11.79
N LYS A 877 12.27 35.27 -11.21
CA LYS A 877 13.23 36.29 -10.77
C LYS A 877 14.59 36.18 -11.51
N PRO A 878 14.68 36.67 -12.76
CA PRO A 878 15.91 36.66 -13.54
C PRO A 878 16.82 37.83 -13.14
N ASP A 879 18.10 37.81 -13.56
CA ASP A 879 19.00 38.93 -13.35
C ASP A 879 18.65 40.12 -14.26
N LEU A 880 17.92 41.08 -13.68
CA LEU A 880 17.60 42.38 -14.28
C LEU A 880 18.44 43.52 -13.66
N SER A 881 19.68 43.26 -13.24
CA SER A 881 20.58 44.28 -12.67
C SER A 881 21.11 45.26 -13.72
N LYS A 882 21.26 44.83 -14.97
CA LYS A 882 21.86 45.59 -16.09
C LYS A 882 20.85 46.09 -17.13
N LEU A 883 19.56 46.13 -16.79
CA LEU A 883 18.45 46.42 -17.71
C LEU A 883 17.51 47.48 -17.14
N ASN A 884 17.07 48.44 -17.96
CA ASN A 884 15.95 49.31 -17.57
C ASN A 884 14.64 48.51 -17.48
N ARG A 885 14.15 48.36 -16.25
CA ARG A 885 12.97 47.55 -15.90
C ARG A 885 11.63 48.15 -16.36
N GLN A 886 11.62 49.39 -16.85
CA GLN A 886 10.42 50.06 -17.37
C GLN A 886 10.26 49.93 -18.91
N THR A 887 11.29 49.43 -19.61
CA THR A 887 11.31 49.36 -21.08
C THR A 887 11.62 47.95 -21.59
N LEU A 888 11.27 46.93 -20.80
CA LEU A 888 11.61 45.54 -21.12
C LEU A 888 10.88 45.05 -22.39
N GLN A 889 11.62 44.35 -23.24
CA GLN A 889 11.14 43.69 -24.45
C GLN A 889 11.50 42.20 -24.40
N PHE A 890 10.60 41.37 -24.91
CA PHE A 890 10.63 39.92 -24.74
C PHE A 890 10.68 39.24 -26.11
N TYR A 891 11.55 38.27 -26.25
CA TYR A 891 11.86 37.65 -27.53
C TYR A 891 11.95 36.13 -27.39
N ALA A 892 11.23 35.38 -28.23
CA ALA A 892 11.41 33.93 -28.34
C ALA A 892 12.61 33.64 -29.24
N TYR A 893 13.50 32.74 -28.80
CA TYR A 893 14.66 32.28 -29.57
C TYR A 893 14.55 30.79 -29.90
N ASP A 894 14.41 30.49 -31.19
CA ASP A 894 14.49 29.13 -31.72
C ASP A 894 15.97 28.78 -31.94
N LYS A 895 16.54 27.97 -31.04
CA LYS A 895 17.95 27.52 -31.11
C LYS A 895 18.26 26.75 -32.40
N THR A 896 17.30 26.01 -32.95
CA THR A 896 17.48 25.14 -34.13
C THR A 896 17.50 25.97 -35.41
N LYS A 897 16.54 26.88 -35.57
CA LYS A 897 16.47 27.81 -36.72
C LYS A 897 17.40 29.02 -36.57
N LYS A 898 17.94 29.25 -35.37
CA LYS A 898 18.73 30.44 -34.96
C LYS A 898 17.98 31.76 -35.13
N THR A 899 16.64 31.72 -35.12
CA THR A 899 15.76 32.88 -35.32
C THR A 899 15.31 33.47 -33.99
N ILE A 900 15.25 34.80 -33.92
CA ILE A 900 14.61 35.54 -32.83
C ILE A 900 13.30 36.17 -33.33
N THR A 901 12.23 36.02 -32.54
CA THR A 901 10.90 36.59 -32.80
C THR A 901 10.46 37.46 -31.61
N LEU A 902 10.00 38.68 -31.86
CA LEU A 902 9.48 39.60 -30.84
C LEU A 902 8.11 39.10 -30.32
N ILE A 903 8.00 38.90 -29.01
CA ILE A 903 6.75 38.53 -28.33
C ILE A 903 5.91 39.79 -28.18
N GLN A 904 4.76 39.83 -28.85
CA GLN A 904 3.82 40.94 -28.79
C GLN A 904 3.02 40.89 -27.48
N ALA A 905 2.80 42.07 -26.87
CA ALA A 905 2.01 42.25 -25.65
C ALA A 905 2.26 41.18 -24.54
N PRO A 906 3.50 41.03 -24.02
CA PRO A 906 3.82 40.05 -22.97
C PRO A 906 3.24 40.41 -21.58
N ASN A 907 2.39 41.44 -21.48
CA ASN A 907 1.67 41.87 -20.28
C ASN A 907 2.53 41.94 -19.01
N TYR A 908 3.78 42.39 -19.15
CA TYR A 908 4.77 42.24 -18.11
C TYR A 908 4.65 43.30 -17.00
N TRP A 909 4.99 42.91 -15.79
CA TRP A 909 5.10 43.81 -14.63
C TRP A 909 6.02 43.22 -13.57
N LEU A 910 6.40 44.02 -12.57
CA LEU A 910 7.24 43.61 -11.44
C LEU A 910 6.45 43.73 -10.14
N ASP A 911 6.42 42.67 -9.34
CA ASP A 911 5.75 42.69 -8.05
C ASP A 911 6.59 43.30 -6.92
N LYS A 912 5.96 43.53 -5.76
CA LYS A 912 6.61 44.08 -4.56
C LYS A 912 7.75 43.20 -4.01
N SER A 913 7.78 41.92 -4.39
CA SER A 913 8.83 40.95 -4.02
C SER A 913 9.94 40.87 -5.08
N GLY A 914 9.82 41.63 -6.19
CA GLY A 914 10.77 41.69 -7.28
C GLY A 914 10.76 40.48 -8.22
N TYR A 915 9.64 39.77 -8.35
CA TYR A 915 9.45 38.82 -9.45
C TYR A 915 8.94 39.56 -10.69
N LEU A 916 9.50 39.21 -11.85
CA LEU A 916 9.00 39.60 -13.15
C LEU A 916 7.85 38.66 -13.52
N HIS A 917 6.66 39.22 -13.64
CA HIS A 917 5.49 38.57 -14.20
C HIS A 917 5.45 38.88 -15.70
N PHE A 918 5.20 37.89 -16.55
CA PHE A 918 4.96 38.07 -17.98
C PHE A 918 4.17 36.89 -18.57
N THR A 919 3.42 37.12 -19.65
CA THR A 919 2.67 36.09 -20.36
C THR A 919 3.40 35.70 -21.66
N THR A 920 3.47 34.41 -21.97
CA THR A 920 4.02 33.88 -23.23
C THR A 920 3.22 32.67 -23.71
N THR A 921 3.16 32.47 -25.02
CA THR A 921 2.80 31.17 -25.64
C THR A 921 4.03 30.38 -26.05
N SER A 922 5.15 31.06 -26.34
CA SER A 922 6.42 30.43 -26.72
C SER A 922 7.15 29.85 -25.50
N ALA A 923 7.75 28.69 -25.71
CA ALA A 923 8.63 28.00 -24.75
C ALA A 923 10.10 28.10 -25.22
N GLY A 924 10.97 27.15 -24.83
CA GLY A 924 12.39 27.17 -25.16
C GLY A 924 13.14 28.32 -24.47
N HIS A 925 13.76 29.20 -25.24
CA HIS A 925 14.52 30.35 -24.72
C HIS A 925 13.77 31.67 -24.91
N ILE A 926 13.52 32.37 -23.80
CA ILE A 926 13.02 33.76 -23.80
C ILE A 926 14.20 34.69 -23.48
N ILE A 927 14.48 35.61 -24.40
CA ILE A 927 15.50 36.64 -24.25
C ILE A 927 14.78 37.94 -23.85
N ILE A 928 15.28 38.59 -22.80
CA ILE A 928 14.72 39.83 -22.26
C ILE A 928 15.78 40.92 -22.39
N THR A 929 15.43 42.02 -23.06
CA THR A 929 16.26 43.22 -23.21
C THR A 929 15.50 44.44 -22.69
N ASP A 930 16.16 45.60 -22.57
CA ASP A 930 15.53 46.87 -22.18
C ASP A 930 15.33 47.84 -23.36
N LYS A 931 15.69 47.40 -24.56
CA LYS A 931 15.63 48.11 -25.85
C LYS A 931 15.50 47.07 -26.97
N ALA A 932 15.09 47.51 -28.15
CA ALA A 932 15.08 46.68 -29.36
C ALA A 932 16.46 46.04 -29.62
N LEU A 933 16.46 44.82 -30.15
CA LEU A 933 17.69 44.10 -30.47
C LEU A 933 18.47 44.78 -31.61
N ILE A 934 19.68 45.26 -31.29
CA ILE A 934 20.60 45.93 -32.21
C ILE A 934 21.72 44.93 -32.55
N LYS A 935 21.83 44.57 -33.83
CA LYS A 935 22.95 43.75 -34.32
C LYS A 935 24.28 44.52 -34.21
N LYS A 936 25.36 43.76 -34.04
CA LYS A 936 26.74 44.23 -34.20
C LYS A 936 27.15 44.25 -35.68
#